data_AF-A0A819W0C7-F1
#
_entry.id   AF-A0A819W0C7-F1
#
_cell.length_a   1.000
_cell.length_b   1.000
_cell.length_c   1.000
_cell.angle_alpha   90.00
_cell.angle_beta   90.00
_cell.angle_gamma   90.00
#
_symmetry.space_group_name_H-M   'P 1'
#
loop_
_entity.id
_entity.type
_entity.pdbx_description
1 polymer ?
#
loop_
_entity_poly.entity_id
_entity_poly.type
_entity_poly.pdbx_seq_one_letter_code
_entity_poly.pdbx_strand_id
1 'polypeptide(L)'
;ILESSPSEKFTAEGEALAKLPDFGSLAMSKCVWAALTKYSCGRDLIYISSILSVLNTTALLKSIPQNLKSSDGDFMTLFNVMQEVLRVGQSVPGKAYDLQLICQTKGLTSIQHILRQALRRYKTLERSFKSSKDYYGPSQITSGDWPSIAKSLLAGYYENVFVSLKELYRRNHHYVRYDSSDENIAVLDSQSSLARHISMTPVPVVLARDIRYASSIRSRAVLSFLGELQPEWVDYQLKRNVELNSKELAHLNDKNILTAAKAKFHKISMLVNPSSKPNKTNLLLDGSAGTSLTAELHLLQQLAIEQPEFSLENKFLKDSTEYINLSRNLESVIKMPQIFKPMTWRWEAEKQVKITVNPNTSTKTITVKVVGRDSEYENVKKEFNSFLGWLGHCAVIRHPNSGVPPRVFRPQVRAKYHDIEERISHITDPKRTPVELYKSIKGPNATRETRMEAVAWIAVCKFSCKLEGGFVRDWVVGNYISRPANPLPSPKDWIDYVNNLPYMNREVVPADLDCHLPTHCYFDIEKFQDELHKYNIACRVFRQDWRYVLLIDEDVPTGPYTMDLIEPHVALTHDRIDFDVNNLSLEKDYTHELAMRVDIQQRPYFIELETIVDNIKNKRFQILRPIDTNVEQRVDKMVNIRHWTQIGQPFLVVPNPDPKYWSVLVRLPSSDKLYKTVE
;
A
#
# COMPACT_ATOMS: atom_id res chain seq x y z
N ILE A 1 22.67 -23.06 29.01
CA ILE A 1 23.08 -22.28 27.80
C ILE A 1 24.24 -21.33 28.11
N LEU A 2 24.32 -20.72 29.30
CA LEU A 2 25.51 -19.96 29.75
C LEU A 2 26.71 -20.85 30.15
N GLU A 3 26.65 -22.17 29.96
CA GLU A 3 27.73 -23.12 30.28
C GLU A 3 28.60 -23.52 29.07
N SER A 4 28.36 -22.91 27.90
CA SER A 4 29.23 -23.05 26.72
C SER A 4 29.78 -21.68 26.32
N SER A 5 30.57 -21.08 27.20
CA SER A 5 31.33 -19.88 26.83
C SER A 5 32.37 -20.27 25.77
N PRO A 6 32.39 -19.65 24.58
CA PRO A 6 33.46 -19.86 23.60
C PRO A 6 34.79 -19.47 24.23
N SER A 7 35.88 -20.16 23.91
CA SER A 7 37.22 -19.72 24.32
C SER A 7 37.39 -18.24 23.99
N GLU A 8 37.93 -17.42 24.90
CA GLU A 8 38.28 -16.00 24.70
C GLU A 8 39.37 -15.77 23.62
N LYS A 9 39.54 -16.71 22.69
CA LYS A 9 40.54 -16.70 21.62
C LYS A 9 39.87 -16.35 20.30
N PHE A 10 40.55 -15.53 19.49
CA PHE A 10 40.15 -15.28 18.12
C PHE A 10 40.08 -16.59 17.33
N THR A 11 39.13 -16.68 16.40
CA THR A 11 39.19 -17.68 15.32
C THR A 11 40.34 -17.33 14.37
N ALA A 12 40.77 -18.27 13.53
CA ALA A 12 41.78 -17.98 12.50
C ALA A 12 41.37 -16.82 11.58
N GLU A 13 40.07 -16.70 11.28
CA GLU A 13 39.51 -15.54 10.57
C GLU A 13 39.63 -14.26 11.39
N GLY A 14 39.31 -14.32 12.69
CA GLY A 14 39.45 -13.19 13.61
C GLY A 14 40.90 -12.69 13.73
N GLU A 15 41.87 -13.60 13.82
CA GLU A 15 43.30 -13.27 13.84
C GLU A 15 43.75 -12.61 12.53
N ALA A 16 43.26 -13.08 11.39
CA ALA A 16 43.55 -12.48 10.09
C ALA A 16 42.94 -11.08 9.96
N LEU A 17 41.70 -10.89 10.42
CA LEU A 17 41.02 -9.59 10.42
C LEU A 17 41.70 -8.58 11.35
N ALA A 18 42.24 -9.02 12.49
CA ALA A 18 42.93 -8.14 13.44
C ALA A 18 44.22 -7.51 12.86
N LYS A 19 44.79 -8.10 11.80
CA LYS A 19 45.95 -7.55 11.08
C LYS A 19 45.58 -6.43 10.10
N LEU A 20 44.30 -6.25 9.78
CA LEU A 20 43.85 -5.21 8.88
C LEU A 20 43.78 -3.84 9.58
N PRO A 21 43.93 -2.73 8.85
CA PRO A 21 43.65 -1.42 9.42
C PRO A 21 42.17 -1.32 9.80
N ASP A 22 41.86 -0.37 10.68
CA ASP A 22 40.47 -0.08 11.03
C ASP A 22 39.67 0.38 9.78
N PHE A 23 38.44 -0.12 9.64
CA PHE A 23 37.48 0.26 8.61
C PHE A 23 36.16 0.80 9.19
N GLY A 24 36.11 1.02 10.51
CA GLY A 24 34.95 1.52 11.25
C GLY A 24 33.87 0.48 11.53
N SER A 25 33.93 -0.71 10.90
CA SER A 25 33.01 -1.82 11.18
C SER A 25 33.63 -3.17 10.85
N LEU A 26 33.27 -4.19 11.63
CA LEU A 26 33.70 -5.57 11.38
C LEU A 26 33.20 -6.07 10.01
N ALA A 27 31.98 -5.71 9.61
CA ALA A 27 31.42 -6.03 8.31
C ALA A 27 32.32 -5.53 7.17
N MET A 28 32.71 -4.26 7.18
CA MET A 28 33.61 -3.72 6.15
C MET A 28 35.00 -4.37 6.20
N SER A 29 35.54 -4.68 7.38
CA SER A 29 36.80 -5.42 7.50
C SER A 29 36.71 -6.80 6.86
N LYS A 30 35.60 -7.53 7.05
CA LYS A 30 35.33 -8.80 6.36
C LYS A 30 35.26 -8.64 4.85
N CYS A 31 34.60 -7.59 4.36
CA CYS A 31 34.52 -7.30 2.93
C CYS A 31 35.91 -7.08 2.32
N VAL A 32 36.74 -6.25 2.96
CA VAL A 32 38.09 -5.96 2.48
C VAL A 32 38.96 -7.21 2.56
N TRP A 33 38.87 -7.99 3.63
CA TRP A 33 39.61 -9.25 3.74
C TRP A 33 39.27 -10.23 2.63
N ALA A 34 37.98 -10.40 2.32
CA ALA A 34 37.53 -11.25 1.22
C ALA A 34 38.02 -10.74 -0.15
N ALA A 35 38.04 -9.41 -0.34
CA ALA A 35 38.58 -8.79 -1.56
C ALA A 35 40.08 -9.04 -1.74
N LEU A 36 40.85 -9.05 -0.65
CA LEU A 36 42.29 -9.30 -0.64
C LEU A 36 42.62 -10.78 -0.84
N THR A 37 41.83 -11.69 -0.26
CA THR A 37 42.21 -13.11 -0.17
C THR A 37 41.49 -14.03 -1.17
N LYS A 38 40.29 -13.66 -1.63
CA LYS A 38 39.42 -14.56 -2.40
C LYS A 38 38.99 -14.01 -3.75
N TYR A 39 38.69 -12.71 -3.83
CA TYR A 39 38.02 -12.12 -5.00
C TYR A 39 38.88 -11.14 -5.80
N SER A 40 40.17 -10.98 -5.45
CA SER A 40 41.15 -10.22 -6.24
C SER A 40 40.70 -8.79 -6.62
N CYS A 41 40.01 -8.10 -5.72
CA CYS A 41 39.53 -6.72 -5.91
C CYS A 41 39.91 -5.82 -4.71
N GLY A 42 41.04 -6.13 -4.06
CA GLY A 42 41.49 -5.46 -2.83
C GLY A 42 41.55 -3.95 -2.94
N ARG A 43 42.09 -3.41 -4.04
CA ARG A 43 42.18 -1.96 -4.26
C ARG A 43 40.82 -1.30 -4.46
N ASP A 44 39.89 -1.99 -5.10
CA ASP A 44 38.55 -1.48 -5.38
C ASP A 44 37.74 -1.33 -4.09
N LEU A 45 37.82 -2.33 -3.19
CA LEU A 45 37.19 -2.25 -1.87
C LEU A 45 37.86 -1.22 -0.96
N ILE A 46 39.16 -0.97 -1.11
CA ILE A 46 39.84 0.13 -0.40
C ILE A 46 39.29 1.49 -0.87
N TYR A 47 39.02 1.68 -2.17
CA TYR A 47 38.39 2.90 -2.66
C TYR A 47 36.98 3.07 -2.08
N ILE A 48 36.14 2.05 -2.20
CA ILE A 48 34.76 2.06 -1.71
C ILE A 48 34.71 2.28 -0.19
N SER A 49 35.51 1.57 0.59
CA SER A 49 35.56 1.73 2.05
C SER A 49 36.04 3.12 2.46
N SER A 50 37.01 3.70 1.75
CA SER A 50 37.54 5.04 2.07
C SER A 50 36.47 6.12 1.98
N ILE A 51 35.59 6.05 0.97
CA ILE A 51 34.47 6.98 0.84
C ILE A 51 33.31 6.62 1.77
N LEU A 52 32.90 5.35 1.85
CA LEU A 52 31.81 4.94 2.75
C LEU A 52 32.07 5.23 4.22
N SER A 53 33.33 5.21 4.67
CA SER A 53 33.72 5.51 6.05
C SER A 53 33.50 6.98 6.45
N VAL A 54 33.39 7.90 5.48
CA VAL A 54 33.11 9.33 5.73
C VAL A 54 31.65 9.71 5.44
N LEU A 55 30.85 8.75 4.94
CA LEU A 55 29.47 8.98 4.57
C LEU A 55 28.50 8.58 5.67
N ASN A 56 27.57 9.49 5.98
CA ASN A 56 26.43 9.27 6.86
C ASN A 56 25.07 9.39 6.12
N THR A 57 25.07 9.76 4.84
CA THR A 57 23.85 9.97 4.05
C THR A 57 24.06 9.68 2.56
N THR A 58 23.00 9.24 1.90
CA THR A 58 22.87 9.02 0.46
C THR A 58 22.61 10.32 -0.33
N ALA A 59 22.41 11.47 0.35
CA ALA A 59 22.07 12.77 -0.28
C ALA A 59 23.02 13.18 -1.41
N LEU A 60 24.29 12.81 -1.29
CA LEU A 60 25.32 13.11 -2.28
C LEU A 60 25.09 12.39 -3.62
N LEU A 61 24.41 11.24 -3.66
CA LEU A 61 24.22 10.45 -4.87
C LEU A 61 23.41 11.22 -5.91
N LYS A 62 22.50 12.10 -5.47
CA LYS A 62 21.80 13.05 -6.34
C LYS A 62 22.72 14.09 -6.98
N SER A 63 23.81 14.45 -6.28
CA SER A 63 24.78 15.44 -6.72
C SER A 63 25.86 14.88 -7.63
N ILE A 64 25.98 13.55 -7.76
CA ILE A 64 26.92 12.91 -8.67
C ILE A 64 26.37 13.02 -10.11
N PRO A 65 27.17 13.46 -11.09
CA PRO A 65 26.81 13.48 -12.51
C PRO A 65 26.42 12.11 -13.08
N GLN A 66 25.48 12.10 -14.01
CA GLN A 66 24.91 10.86 -14.54
C GLN A 66 25.93 9.94 -15.21
N ASN A 67 26.96 10.50 -15.86
CA ASN A 67 28.03 9.74 -16.52
C ASN A 67 28.98 9.01 -15.54
N LEU A 68 28.91 9.32 -14.24
CA LEU A 68 29.66 8.61 -13.19
C LEU A 68 28.78 7.61 -12.42
N LYS A 69 27.45 7.66 -12.60
CA LYS A 69 26.54 6.70 -11.98
C LYS A 69 26.58 5.37 -12.71
N SER A 70 26.56 4.29 -11.93
CA SER A 70 26.47 2.93 -12.45
C SER A 70 25.04 2.38 -12.32
N SER A 71 24.63 1.61 -13.32
CA SER A 71 23.42 0.78 -13.27
C SER A 71 23.54 -0.38 -12.28
N ASP A 72 24.75 -0.77 -11.88
CA ASP A 72 25.00 -1.82 -10.89
C ASP A 72 24.75 -1.35 -9.44
N GLY A 73 24.68 -0.03 -9.24
CA GLY A 73 24.27 0.57 -7.97
C GLY A 73 25.20 1.65 -7.42
N ASP A 74 24.95 1.99 -6.16
CA ASP A 74 25.61 3.07 -5.44
C ASP A 74 27.08 2.74 -5.15
N PHE A 75 27.40 1.47 -4.86
CA PHE A 75 28.79 1.04 -4.62
C PHE A 75 29.69 1.32 -5.83
N MET A 76 29.24 0.91 -7.02
CA MET A 76 29.97 1.17 -8.26
C MET A 76 29.99 2.65 -8.64
N THR A 77 28.91 3.38 -8.35
CA THR A 77 28.89 4.84 -8.52
C THR A 77 29.98 5.52 -7.66
N LEU A 78 30.11 5.12 -6.40
CA LEU A 78 31.14 5.64 -5.49
C LEU A 78 32.56 5.21 -5.90
N PHE A 79 32.71 3.96 -6.37
CA PHE A 79 33.96 3.46 -6.95
C PHE A 79 34.40 4.31 -8.15
N ASN A 80 33.52 4.55 -9.11
CA ASN A 80 33.80 5.35 -10.31
C ASN A 80 34.27 6.77 -9.95
N VAL A 81 33.62 7.39 -8.97
CA VAL A 81 34.03 8.72 -8.47
C VAL A 81 35.44 8.68 -7.88
N MET A 82 35.73 7.72 -7.00
CA MET A 82 37.05 7.59 -6.38
C MET A 82 38.13 7.25 -7.42
N GLN A 83 37.84 6.34 -8.35
CA GLN A 83 38.74 5.94 -9.41
C GLN A 83 39.11 7.14 -10.29
N GLU A 84 38.13 7.94 -10.71
CA GLU A 84 38.38 9.09 -11.58
C GLU A 84 39.22 10.16 -10.88
N VAL A 85 38.94 10.46 -9.62
CA VAL A 85 39.69 11.45 -8.83
C VAL A 85 41.13 10.99 -8.58
N LEU A 86 41.34 9.69 -8.30
CA LEU A 86 42.67 9.12 -8.05
C LEU A 86 43.47 8.95 -9.33
N ARG A 87 42.83 8.58 -10.45
CA ARG A 87 43.47 8.44 -11.77
C ARG A 87 44.08 9.76 -12.22
N VAL A 88 43.35 10.86 -12.11
CA VAL A 88 43.89 12.20 -12.40
C VAL A 88 45.06 12.52 -11.46
N GLY A 89 44.94 12.17 -10.17
CA GLY A 89 46.03 12.38 -9.20
C GLY A 89 47.31 11.60 -9.49
N GLN A 90 47.23 10.49 -10.21
CA GLN A 90 48.38 9.70 -10.64
C GLN A 90 48.99 10.23 -11.94
N SER A 91 48.22 10.96 -12.76
CA SER A 91 48.68 11.48 -14.06
C SER A 91 49.27 12.89 -13.98
N VAL A 92 49.22 13.56 -12.83
CA VAL A 92 49.87 14.87 -12.62
C VAL A 92 50.94 14.81 -11.53
N PRO A 93 52.06 15.57 -11.67
CA PRO A 93 53.05 15.73 -10.61
C PRO A 93 52.40 16.20 -9.30
N GLY A 94 52.82 15.69 -8.14
CA GLY A 94 52.13 15.91 -6.86
C GLY A 94 51.92 17.38 -6.43
N LYS A 95 52.70 18.33 -6.95
CA LYS A 95 52.51 19.79 -6.74
C LYS A 95 51.40 20.40 -7.61
N ALA A 96 50.97 19.72 -8.66
CA ALA A 96 49.94 20.14 -9.61
C ALA A 96 48.57 19.45 -9.38
N TYR A 97 48.47 18.57 -8.38
CA TYR A 97 47.20 17.95 -8.03
C TYR A 97 46.28 18.95 -7.33
N ASP A 98 45.25 19.41 -8.05
CA ASP A 98 44.20 20.27 -7.50
C ASP A 98 42.84 19.57 -7.52
N LEU A 99 42.41 19.12 -6.34
CA LEU A 99 41.08 18.52 -6.15
C LEU A 99 39.94 19.48 -6.52
N GLN A 100 40.11 20.80 -6.31
CA GLN A 100 39.09 21.78 -6.66
C GLN A 100 38.88 21.83 -8.16
N LEU A 101 39.96 21.96 -8.94
CA LEU A 101 39.89 21.95 -10.40
C LEU A 101 39.29 20.65 -10.95
N ILE A 102 39.66 19.50 -10.38
CA ILE A 102 39.07 18.20 -10.75
C ILE A 102 37.57 18.19 -10.48
N CYS A 103 37.16 18.61 -9.28
CA CYS A 103 35.74 18.63 -8.90
C CYS A 103 34.95 19.60 -9.79
N GLN A 104 35.49 20.75 -10.15
CA GLN A 104 34.86 21.69 -11.08
C GLN A 104 34.70 21.06 -12.47
N THR A 105 35.77 20.50 -13.02
CA THR A 105 35.78 19.90 -14.36
C THR A 105 34.86 18.69 -14.46
N LYS A 106 34.76 17.91 -13.38
CA LYS A 106 33.95 16.69 -13.34
C LYS A 106 32.54 16.91 -12.79
N GLY A 107 32.14 18.14 -12.44
CA GLY A 107 30.82 18.41 -11.87
C GLY A 107 30.59 17.85 -10.46
N LEU A 108 31.65 17.69 -9.67
CA LEU A 108 31.64 17.14 -8.30
C LEU A 108 31.80 18.22 -7.21
N THR A 109 31.67 19.50 -7.57
CA THR A 109 31.92 20.65 -6.67
C THR A 109 31.12 20.56 -5.36
N SER A 110 29.85 20.15 -5.44
CA SER A 110 28.96 20.03 -4.27
C SER A 110 29.41 18.95 -3.26
N ILE A 111 30.16 17.94 -3.71
CA ILE A 111 30.64 16.84 -2.87
C ILE A 111 32.15 16.91 -2.58
N GLN A 112 32.82 17.99 -2.98
CA GLN A 112 34.27 18.17 -2.82
C GLN A 112 34.75 17.98 -1.37
N HIS A 113 33.97 18.47 -0.40
CA HIS A 113 34.30 18.36 1.01
C HIS A 113 34.35 16.90 1.49
N ILE A 114 33.45 16.05 1.00
CA ILE A 114 33.41 14.60 1.26
C ILE A 114 34.62 13.94 0.59
N LEU A 115 34.87 14.23 -0.69
CA LEU A 115 35.99 13.65 -1.43
C LEU A 115 37.33 13.98 -0.78
N ARG A 116 37.50 15.20 -0.25
CA ARG A 116 38.69 15.59 0.50
C ARG A 116 38.91 14.72 1.73
N GLN A 117 37.85 14.37 2.46
CA GLN A 117 37.93 13.48 3.63
C GLN A 117 38.18 12.02 3.20
N ALA A 118 37.49 11.53 2.18
CA ALA A 118 37.67 10.20 1.62
C ALA A 118 39.12 9.97 1.15
N LEU A 119 39.70 10.95 0.44
CA LEU A 119 41.10 10.89 0.00
C LEU A 119 42.11 10.88 1.15
N ARG A 120 41.82 11.59 2.26
CA ARG A 120 42.65 11.51 3.48
C ARG A 120 42.58 10.10 4.06
N ARG A 121 41.38 9.52 4.19
CA ARG A 121 41.20 8.15 4.67
C ARG A 121 41.91 7.14 3.76
N TYR A 122 41.77 7.27 2.44
CA TYR A 122 42.45 6.45 1.45
C TYR A 122 43.97 6.47 1.65
N LYS A 123 44.59 7.66 1.77
CA LYS A 123 46.04 7.78 2.01
C LYS A 123 46.48 7.12 3.31
N THR A 124 45.68 7.17 4.36
CA THR A 124 45.95 6.47 5.63
C THR A 124 45.92 4.95 5.42
N LEU A 125 44.86 4.43 4.80
CA LEU A 125 44.73 2.99 4.50
C LEU A 125 45.87 2.51 3.60
N GLU A 126 46.20 3.25 2.55
CA GLU A 126 47.28 2.92 1.62
C GLU A 126 48.64 2.81 2.33
N ARG A 127 48.95 3.71 3.27
CA ARG A 127 50.18 3.62 4.08
C ARG A 127 50.18 2.39 4.97
N SER A 128 49.07 2.07 5.63
CA SER A 128 48.94 0.87 6.46
C SER A 128 49.15 -0.41 5.65
N PHE A 129 48.59 -0.50 4.45
CA PHE A 129 48.79 -1.65 3.56
C PHE A 129 50.22 -1.73 3.00
N LYS A 130 50.87 -0.59 2.70
CA LYS A 130 52.29 -0.54 2.31
C LYS A 130 53.22 -1.09 3.40
N SER A 131 52.87 -0.92 4.67
CA SER A 131 53.62 -1.50 5.79
C SER A 131 53.30 -2.98 6.08
N SER A 132 52.25 -3.54 5.47
CA SER A 132 51.84 -4.93 5.70
C SER A 132 52.55 -5.89 4.76
N LYS A 133 53.31 -6.85 5.32
CA LYS A 133 53.92 -7.92 4.52
C LYS A 133 52.88 -8.85 3.88
N ASP A 134 51.80 -9.13 4.61
CA ASP A 134 50.78 -10.09 4.21
C ASP A 134 49.84 -9.53 3.13
N TYR A 135 49.56 -8.21 3.18
CA TYR A 135 48.49 -7.61 2.38
C TYR A 135 48.93 -6.53 1.38
N TYR A 136 50.22 -6.17 1.30
CA TYR A 136 50.66 -5.16 0.35
C TYR A 136 50.32 -5.53 -1.10
N GLY A 137 50.78 -6.68 -1.60
CA GLY A 137 50.51 -7.12 -2.97
C GLY A 137 49.00 -7.20 -3.29
N PRO A 138 48.20 -7.95 -2.50
CA PRO A 138 46.76 -8.04 -2.70
C PRO A 138 46.03 -6.69 -2.66
N SER A 139 46.48 -5.73 -1.84
CA SER A 139 45.87 -4.40 -1.74
C SER A 139 46.02 -3.54 -3.00
N GLN A 140 46.91 -3.92 -3.92
CA GLN A 140 47.15 -3.19 -5.17
C GLN A 140 46.31 -3.73 -6.34
N ILE A 141 45.69 -4.88 -6.19
CA ILE A 141 44.94 -5.56 -7.26
C ILE A 141 43.59 -4.87 -7.46
N THR A 142 43.30 -4.48 -8.71
CA THR A 142 42.00 -3.99 -9.17
C THR A 142 41.36 -5.04 -10.06
N SER A 143 40.09 -5.32 -9.87
CA SER A 143 39.30 -6.08 -10.83
C SER A 143 38.47 -5.13 -11.72
N GLY A 144 37.96 -4.04 -11.14
CA GLY A 144 37.12 -3.05 -11.81
C GLY A 144 35.74 -3.57 -12.21
N ASP A 145 35.41 -4.82 -11.86
CA ASP A 145 34.15 -5.47 -12.18
C ASP A 145 33.24 -5.60 -10.94
N TRP A 146 31.96 -5.37 -11.15
CA TRP A 146 30.96 -5.47 -10.09
C TRP A 146 30.86 -6.86 -9.45
N PRO A 147 30.88 -7.99 -10.18
CA PRO A 147 30.77 -9.33 -9.57
C PRO A 147 31.80 -9.60 -8.46
N SER A 148 33.06 -9.23 -8.65
CA SER A 148 34.12 -9.43 -7.64
C SER A 148 33.91 -8.55 -6.41
N ILE A 149 33.51 -7.29 -6.63
CA ILE A 149 33.19 -6.34 -5.57
C ILE A 149 31.96 -6.79 -4.79
N ALA A 150 30.89 -7.20 -5.47
CA ALA A 150 29.64 -7.66 -4.87
C ALA A 150 29.85 -8.90 -3.98
N LYS A 151 30.59 -9.90 -4.48
CA LYS A 151 30.93 -11.10 -3.70
C LYS A 151 31.79 -10.78 -2.48
N SER A 152 32.67 -9.80 -2.58
CA SER A 152 33.43 -9.31 -1.43
C SER A 152 32.53 -8.60 -0.42
N LEU A 153 31.62 -7.73 -0.88
CA LEU A 153 30.66 -7.05 0.00
C LEU A 153 29.73 -8.03 0.71
N LEU A 154 29.31 -9.10 0.03
CA LEU A 154 28.51 -10.18 0.61
C LEU A 154 29.22 -10.88 1.78
N ALA A 155 30.55 -10.96 1.79
CA ALA A 155 31.28 -11.57 2.91
C ALA A 155 31.07 -10.84 4.24
N GLY A 156 30.84 -9.52 4.21
CA GLY A 156 30.55 -8.73 5.41
C GLY A 156 29.09 -8.39 5.62
N TYR A 157 28.28 -8.31 4.54
CA TYR A 157 26.89 -7.84 4.57
C TYR A 157 25.87 -8.90 4.14
N TYR A 158 26.17 -10.20 4.29
CA TYR A 158 25.28 -11.29 3.86
C TYR A 158 23.85 -11.20 4.45
N GLU A 159 23.68 -10.63 5.64
CA GLU A 159 22.36 -10.44 6.31
C GLU A 159 21.55 -9.26 5.75
N ASN A 160 22.15 -8.44 4.88
CA ASN A 160 21.51 -7.28 4.27
C ASN A 160 21.18 -7.51 2.79
N VAL A 161 20.88 -8.75 2.43
CA VAL A 161 20.35 -9.13 1.13
C VAL A 161 18.83 -9.03 1.15
N PHE A 162 18.28 -8.28 0.21
CA PHE A 162 16.85 -8.08 0.06
C PHE A 162 16.38 -8.50 -1.31
N VAL A 163 15.24 -9.17 -1.35
CA VAL A 163 14.58 -9.64 -2.56
C VAL A 163 13.36 -8.79 -2.82
N SER A 164 13.17 -8.41 -4.07
CA SER A 164 11.97 -7.74 -4.54
C SER A 164 10.76 -8.65 -4.35
N LEU A 165 9.72 -8.16 -3.68
CA LEU A 165 8.45 -8.86 -3.54
C LEU A 165 7.79 -9.13 -4.89
N LYS A 166 8.18 -8.41 -5.95
CA LYS A 166 7.75 -8.75 -7.31
C LYS A 166 8.19 -10.16 -7.71
N GLU A 167 9.42 -10.53 -7.42
CA GLU A 167 9.94 -11.87 -7.76
C GLU A 167 9.13 -12.96 -7.03
N LEU A 168 8.68 -12.67 -5.82
CA LEU A 168 7.89 -13.57 -4.98
C LEU A 168 6.37 -13.53 -5.26
N TYR A 169 5.94 -13.05 -6.44
CA TYR A 169 4.53 -12.93 -6.84
C TYR A 169 3.67 -12.09 -5.87
N ARG A 170 4.26 -11.01 -5.34
CA ARG A 170 3.62 -10.08 -4.39
C ARG A 170 3.78 -8.63 -4.85
N ARG A 171 3.50 -7.68 -3.95
CA ARG A 171 3.53 -6.22 -4.18
C ARG A 171 4.75 -5.78 -4.97
N ASN A 172 4.53 -4.96 -5.99
CA ASN A 172 5.61 -4.38 -6.80
C ASN A 172 6.45 -3.37 -5.99
N HIS A 173 7.77 -3.32 -6.25
CA HIS A 173 8.73 -2.33 -5.71
C HIS A 173 9.03 -2.35 -4.21
N HIS A 174 8.46 -3.30 -3.47
CA HIS A 174 8.89 -3.59 -2.11
C HIS A 174 9.95 -4.66 -2.05
N TYR A 175 10.69 -4.63 -0.96
CA TYR A 175 11.79 -5.52 -0.68
C TYR A 175 11.60 -6.17 0.68
N VAL A 176 12.03 -7.41 0.82
CA VAL A 176 12.07 -8.12 2.11
C VAL A 176 13.39 -8.86 2.22
N ARG A 177 13.87 -9.07 3.44
CA ARG A 177 14.94 -10.04 3.64
C ARG A 177 14.41 -11.43 3.33
N TYR A 178 15.17 -12.20 2.57
CA TYR A 178 14.72 -13.51 2.10
C TYR A 178 14.53 -14.53 3.24
N ASP A 179 15.28 -14.34 4.34
CA ASP A 179 15.27 -15.18 5.53
C ASP A 179 14.16 -14.85 6.54
N SER A 180 13.53 -13.68 6.43
CA SER A 180 12.58 -13.16 7.41
C SER A 180 11.15 -13.62 7.12
N SER A 181 10.33 -13.71 8.17
CA SER A 181 8.87 -13.63 8.04
C SER A 181 8.51 -12.33 7.31
N ASP A 182 7.36 -12.33 6.61
CA ASP A 182 6.88 -11.28 5.70
C ASP A 182 6.61 -9.89 6.34
N GLU A 183 7.13 -9.64 7.55
CA GLU A 183 6.83 -8.48 8.39
C GLU A 183 7.82 -7.32 8.19
N ASN A 184 9.03 -7.59 7.65
CA ASN A 184 10.08 -6.58 7.45
C ASN A 184 10.09 -6.04 6.01
N ILE A 185 9.03 -5.33 5.63
CA ILE A 185 8.92 -4.68 4.32
C ILE A 185 9.89 -3.48 4.24
N ALA A 186 10.56 -3.32 3.10
CA ALA A 186 11.51 -2.26 2.84
C ALA A 186 11.30 -1.62 1.46
N VAL A 187 11.82 -0.42 1.29
CA VAL A 187 11.87 0.32 0.03
C VAL A 187 13.30 0.77 -0.25
N LEU A 188 13.65 0.92 -1.53
CA LEU A 188 14.93 1.50 -1.91
C LEU A 188 14.91 3.01 -1.63
N ASP A 189 16.03 3.57 -1.19
CA ASP A 189 16.15 5.01 -1.12
C ASP A 189 16.00 5.62 -2.51
N SER A 190 15.04 6.55 -2.65
CA SER A 190 14.79 7.37 -3.84
C SER A 190 16.03 8.06 -4.44
N GLN A 191 17.11 8.18 -3.68
CA GLN A 191 18.36 8.81 -4.11
C GLN A 191 19.36 7.83 -4.74
N SER A 192 19.12 6.53 -4.58
CA SER A 192 19.97 5.47 -5.15
C SER A 192 19.91 5.45 -6.68
N SER A 193 20.98 5.00 -7.33
CA SER A 193 20.96 4.72 -8.77
C SER A 193 20.10 3.50 -9.13
N LEU A 194 19.75 2.66 -8.14
CA LEU A 194 18.87 1.50 -8.32
C LEU A 194 17.38 1.81 -8.10
N ALA A 195 17.05 3.02 -7.64
CA ALA A 195 15.65 3.42 -7.50
C ALA A 195 15.01 3.58 -8.89
N ARG A 196 13.97 2.77 -9.16
CA ARG A 196 13.25 2.76 -10.44
C ARG A 196 11.88 3.39 -10.28
N HIS A 197 11.34 3.96 -11.36
CA HIS A 197 9.96 4.44 -11.37
C HIS A 197 8.99 3.27 -11.18
N ILE A 198 7.82 3.52 -10.57
CA ILE A 198 6.85 2.47 -10.23
C ILE A 198 6.33 1.69 -11.45
N SER A 199 6.39 2.30 -12.64
CA SER A 199 6.02 1.65 -13.90
C SER A 199 7.09 0.72 -14.48
N MET A 200 8.31 0.74 -13.95
CA MET A 200 9.42 -0.10 -14.43
C MET A 200 9.54 -1.36 -13.58
N THR A 201 10.20 -2.41 -14.07
CA THR A 201 10.48 -3.60 -13.25
C THR A 201 11.53 -3.25 -12.19
N PRO A 202 11.31 -3.52 -10.89
CA PRO A 202 12.31 -3.32 -9.82
C PRO A 202 13.57 -4.17 -10.02
N VAL A 203 14.65 -3.83 -9.32
CA VAL A 203 15.85 -4.68 -9.25
C VAL A 203 15.50 -5.96 -8.47
N PRO A 204 15.76 -7.17 -8.98
CA PRO A 204 15.32 -8.41 -8.34
C PRO A 204 15.90 -8.64 -6.94
N VAL A 205 17.22 -8.48 -6.79
CA VAL A 205 17.93 -8.70 -5.53
C VAL A 205 18.91 -7.56 -5.31
N VAL A 206 18.93 -7.02 -4.10
CA VAL A 206 19.82 -5.92 -3.73
C VAL A 206 20.57 -6.24 -2.44
N LEU A 207 21.84 -5.83 -2.40
CA LEU A 207 22.61 -5.70 -1.18
C LEU A 207 22.46 -4.28 -0.66
N ALA A 208 22.16 -4.13 0.64
CA ALA A 208 22.17 -2.83 1.29
C ALA A 208 23.31 -2.75 2.32
N ARG A 209 24.03 -1.62 2.36
CA ARG A 209 24.92 -1.36 3.49
C ARG A 209 24.11 -0.97 4.72
N ASP A 210 23.20 -0.01 4.54
CA ASP A 210 22.50 0.67 5.64
C ASP A 210 20.99 0.45 5.52
N ILE A 211 20.38 0.16 6.66
CA ILE A 211 18.94 -0.03 6.81
C ILE A 211 18.46 1.06 7.76
N ARG A 212 17.73 2.04 7.23
CA ARG A 212 17.23 3.17 8.00
C ARG A 212 15.75 3.00 8.26
N TYR A 213 15.36 2.90 9.52
CA TYR A 213 13.98 3.05 9.92
C TYR A 213 13.72 4.54 10.07
N ALA A 214 12.93 5.13 9.18
CA ALA A 214 12.51 6.51 9.41
C ALA A 214 11.54 6.51 10.59
N SER A 215 12.02 6.97 11.75
CA SER A 215 11.32 7.25 13.01
C SER A 215 9.93 6.62 13.20
N SER A 216 9.84 5.63 14.09
CA SER A 216 8.66 5.03 14.78
C SER A 216 7.32 4.76 14.06
N ILE A 217 7.11 5.22 12.82
CA ILE A 217 5.82 5.17 12.12
C ILE A 217 5.97 4.65 10.68
N ARG A 218 7.16 4.76 10.05
CA ARG A 218 7.42 3.90 8.89
C ARG A 218 7.60 2.49 9.42
N SER A 219 6.57 1.66 9.25
CA SER A 219 6.72 0.20 9.37
C SER A 219 7.78 -0.35 8.42
N ARG A 220 8.29 0.48 7.49
CA ARG A 220 9.20 0.09 6.42
C ARG A 220 10.60 0.63 6.59
N ALA A 221 11.56 -0.25 6.42
CA ALA A 221 12.96 0.11 6.30
C ALA A 221 13.24 0.81 4.96
N VAL A 222 14.14 1.80 4.98
CA VAL A 222 14.72 2.41 3.78
C VAL A 222 16.12 1.84 3.58
N LEU A 223 16.31 1.14 2.47
CA LEU A 223 17.57 0.53 2.10
C LEU A 223 18.47 1.55 1.42
N SER A 224 19.73 1.67 1.86
CA SER A 224 20.65 2.73 1.45
C SER A 224 22.04 2.18 1.14
N PHE A 225 22.71 2.82 0.18
CA PHE A 225 23.95 2.35 -0.45
C PHE A 225 23.77 0.93 -0.99
N LEU A 226 23.17 0.87 -2.17
CA LEU A 226 22.66 -0.34 -2.78
C LEU A 226 23.58 -0.88 -3.87
N GLY A 227 23.57 -2.21 -4.03
CA GLY A 227 24.18 -2.88 -5.18
C GLY A 227 23.28 -4.00 -5.68
N GLU A 228 23.14 -4.14 -6.99
CA GLU A 228 22.36 -5.21 -7.61
C GLU A 228 23.08 -6.55 -7.44
N LEU A 229 22.38 -7.61 -7.05
CA LEU A 229 22.96 -8.94 -6.89
C LEU A 229 22.36 -9.92 -7.88
N GLN A 230 23.18 -10.88 -8.31
CA GLN A 230 22.67 -12.11 -8.92
C GLN A 230 22.45 -13.16 -7.82
N PRO A 231 21.32 -13.92 -7.84
CA PRO A 231 21.04 -14.92 -6.83
C PRO A 231 22.19 -15.90 -6.60
N GLU A 232 22.90 -16.31 -7.65
CA GLU A 232 23.99 -17.30 -7.59
C GLU A 232 25.19 -16.84 -6.76
N TRP A 233 25.28 -15.56 -6.41
CA TRP A 233 26.36 -15.02 -5.57
C TRP A 233 26.09 -15.17 -4.08
N VAL A 234 24.84 -15.46 -3.69
CA VAL A 234 24.39 -15.49 -2.29
C VAL A 234 24.49 -16.91 -1.73
N ASP A 235 25.56 -17.18 -0.99
CA ASP A 235 25.98 -18.56 -0.63
C ASP A 235 25.80 -18.95 0.86
N TYR A 236 25.07 -18.15 1.65
CA TYR A 236 24.77 -18.53 3.03
C TYR A 236 23.62 -19.55 3.09
N GLN A 237 23.65 -20.45 4.06
CA GLN A 237 22.61 -21.47 4.24
C GLN A 237 21.31 -20.84 4.74
N LEU A 238 20.18 -21.26 4.16
CA LEU A 238 18.86 -20.78 4.53
C LEU A 238 17.82 -21.88 4.38
N LYS A 239 16.84 -21.84 5.29
CA LYS A 239 15.61 -22.62 5.24
C LYS A 239 14.43 -21.72 4.91
N ARG A 240 13.82 -21.91 3.74
CA ARG A 240 12.69 -21.11 3.27
C ARG A 240 11.44 -21.98 3.17
N ASN A 241 10.32 -21.50 3.72
CA ASN A 241 9.04 -22.18 3.61
C ASN A 241 8.16 -21.48 2.57
N VAL A 242 7.70 -22.24 1.58
CA VAL A 242 6.69 -21.82 0.62
C VAL A 242 5.36 -22.45 1.00
N GLU A 243 4.40 -21.63 1.39
CA GLU A 243 3.06 -22.09 1.78
C GLU A 243 2.24 -22.40 0.51
N LEU A 244 1.68 -23.62 0.45
CA LEU A 244 0.90 -24.15 -0.65
C LEU A 244 -0.48 -24.62 -0.17
N ASN A 245 -1.50 -24.47 -1.00
CA ASN A 245 -2.78 -25.15 -0.79
C ASN A 245 -2.78 -26.57 -1.42
N SER A 246 -3.85 -27.33 -1.20
CA SER A 246 -3.96 -28.72 -1.69
C SER A 246 -3.91 -28.83 -3.23
N LYS A 247 -4.54 -27.89 -3.96
CA LYS A 247 -4.54 -27.88 -5.43
C LYS A 247 -3.18 -27.50 -6.01
N GLU A 248 -2.50 -26.53 -5.40
CA GLU A 248 -1.13 -26.13 -5.78
C GLU A 248 -0.17 -27.32 -5.59
N LEU A 249 -0.27 -28.04 -4.48
CA LEU A 249 0.53 -29.23 -4.24
C LEU A 249 0.22 -30.36 -5.23
N ALA A 250 -1.06 -30.61 -5.52
CA ALA A 250 -1.47 -31.59 -6.53
C ALA A 250 -0.90 -31.23 -7.91
N HIS A 251 -1.01 -29.96 -8.33
CA HIS A 251 -0.46 -29.49 -9.61
C HIS A 251 1.08 -29.69 -9.70
N LEU A 252 1.81 -29.43 -8.61
CA LEU A 252 3.26 -29.68 -8.58
C LEU A 252 3.62 -31.16 -8.71
N ASN A 253 2.82 -32.05 -8.13
CA ASN A 253 3.04 -33.49 -8.16
C ASN A 253 2.59 -34.11 -9.49
N ASP A 254 1.35 -33.87 -9.90
CA ASP A 254 0.70 -34.49 -11.06
C ASP A 254 1.40 -34.11 -12.37
N LYS A 255 1.94 -32.89 -12.46
CA LYS A 255 2.72 -32.44 -13.62
C LYS A 255 4.21 -32.75 -13.52
N ASN A 256 4.65 -33.51 -12.51
CA ASN A 256 6.06 -33.80 -12.22
C ASN A 256 6.96 -32.55 -12.10
N ILE A 257 6.38 -31.38 -11.80
CA ILE A 257 7.12 -30.11 -11.68
C ILE A 257 8.07 -30.19 -10.50
N LEU A 258 7.61 -30.70 -9.35
CA LEU A 258 8.45 -30.84 -8.16
C LEU A 258 9.63 -31.80 -8.40
N THR A 259 9.38 -32.92 -9.09
CA THR A 259 10.42 -33.89 -9.45
C THR A 259 11.46 -33.27 -10.40
N ALA A 260 11.00 -32.56 -11.43
CA ALA A 260 11.88 -31.84 -12.36
C ALA A 260 12.69 -30.73 -11.65
N ALA A 261 12.06 -30.00 -10.73
CA ALA A 261 12.73 -28.99 -9.92
C ALA A 261 13.80 -29.60 -9.01
N LYS A 262 13.53 -30.73 -8.36
CA LYS A 262 14.53 -31.48 -7.57
C LYS A 262 15.73 -31.91 -8.41
N ALA A 263 15.50 -32.38 -9.64
CA ALA A 263 16.59 -32.75 -10.56
C ALA A 263 17.41 -31.53 -11.02
N LYS A 264 16.73 -30.43 -11.37
CA LYS A 264 17.36 -29.19 -11.82
C LYS A 264 18.17 -28.52 -10.71
N PHE A 265 17.63 -28.47 -9.51
CA PHE A 265 18.22 -27.83 -8.33
C PHE A 265 18.74 -28.89 -7.34
N HIS A 266 19.61 -29.78 -7.79
CA HIS A 266 20.16 -30.89 -7.00
C HIS A 266 20.95 -30.48 -5.74
N LYS A 267 21.31 -29.20 -5.60
CA LYS A 267 22.03 -28.65 -4.44
C LYS A 267 21.13 -28.21 -3.28
N ILE A 268 19.82 -28.30 -3.44
CA ILE A 268 18.87 -27.95 -2.38
C ILE A 268 18.01 -29.17 -2.02
N SER A 269 17.72 -29.30 -0.74
CA SER A 269 16.74 -30.26 -0.25
C SER A 269 15.35 -29.63 -0.32
N MET A 270 14.42 -30.33 -0.98
CA MET A 270 13.02 -29.92 -1.10
C MET A 270 12.12 -30.92 -0.38
N LEU A 271 11.54 -30.51 0.76
CA LEU A 271 10.72 -31.36 1.62
C LEU A 271 9.31 -30.78 1.78
N VAL A 272 8.30 -31.64 1.68
CA VAL A 272 6.90 -31.25 1.86
C VAL A 272 6.48 -31.60 3.28
N ASN A 273 6.11 -30.60 4.07
CA ASN A 273 5.74 -30.73 5.48
C ASN A 273 4.31 -30.19 5.72
N PRO A 274 3.55 -30.75 6.67
CA PRO A 274 2.27 -30.18 7.07
C PRO A 274 2.46 -28.75 7.63
N SER A 275 1.51 -27.85 7.31
CA SER A 275 1.52 -26.48 7.87
C SER A 275 0.79 -26.44 9.22
N SER A 276 1.09 -25.43 10.03
CA SER A 276 0.32 -25.12 11.25
C SER A 276 -1.07 -24.54 10.94
N LYS A 277 -1.31 -24.09 9.70
CA LYS A 277 -2.61 -23.60 9.24
C LYS A 277 -3.44 -24.75 8.64
N PRO A 278 -4.76 -24.80 8.93
CA PRO A 278 -5.62 -25.84 8.37
C PRO A 278 -5.63 -25.77 6.83
N ASN A 279 -5.62 -26.94 6.18
CA ASN A 279 -5.65 -27.11 4.73
C ASN A 279 -4.47 -26.47 3.97
N LYS A 280 -3.33 -26.25 4.64
CA LYS A 280 -2.10 -25.77 4.00
C LYS A 280 -0.93 -26.72 4.24
N THR A 281 0.00 -26.69 3.30
CA THR A 281 1.23 -27.49 3.33
C THR A 281 2.41 -26.56 3.08
N ASN A 282 3.53 -26.79 3.74
CA ASN A 282 4.75 -26.02 3.54
C ASN A 282 5.74 -26.84 2.71
N LEU A 283 6.19 -26.27 1.59
CA LEU A 283 7.35 -26.75 0.86
C LEU A 283 8.60 -26.06 1.44
N LEU A 284 9.43 -26.83 2.14
CA LEU A 284 10.69 -26.39 2.70
C LEU A 284 11.78 -26.50 1.61
N LEU A 285 12.47 -25.39 1.35
CA LEU A 285 13.67 -25.28 0.54
C LEU A 285 14.86 -25.07 1.49
N ASP A 286 15.78 -26.03 1.54
CA ASP A 286 16.95 -26.03 2.43
C ASP A 286 18.24 -26.12 1.59
N GLY A 287 19.06 -25.07 1.65
CA GLY A 287 20.31 -24.95 0.90
C GLY A 287 20.81 -23.50 0.86
N SER A 288 21.69 -23.16 -0.09
CA SER A 288 22.18 -21.78 -0.19
C SER A 288 21.05 -20.82 -0.59
N ALA A 289 20.99 -19.65 0.06
CA ALA A 289 19.91 -18.68 -0.11
C ALA A 289 19.69 -18.30 -1.58
N GLY A 290 20.77 -18.14 -2.34
CA GLY A 290 20.71 -17.92 -3.78
C GLY A 290 20.03 -19.02 -4.57
N THR A 291 20.46 -20.27 -4.38
CA THR A 291 19.87 -21.43 -5.09
C THR A 291 18.43 -21.67 -4.66
N SER A 292 18.15 -21.53 -3.36
CA SER A 292 16.80 -21.63 -2.80
C SER A 292 15.87 -20.56 -3.39
N LEU A 293 16.34 -19.30 -3.55
CA LEU A 293 15.58 -18.24 -4.20
C LEU A 293 15.28 -18.59 -5.66
N THR A 294 16.29 -18.94 -6.46
CA THR A 294 16.08 -19.30 -7.87
C THR A 294 15.11 -20.49 -8.03
N ALA A 295 15.16 -21.44 -7.10
CA ALA A 295 14.20 -22.55 -7.08
C ALA A 295 12.79 -22.13 -6.68
N GLU A 296 12.63 -21.27 -5.66
CA GLU A 296 11.33 -20.70 -5.28
C GLU A 296 10.71 -19.95 -6.47
N LEU A 297 11.47 -19.07 -7.12
CA LEU A 297 11.01 -18.31 -8.30
C LEU A 297 10.56 -19.23 -9.43
N HIS A 298 11.34 -20.27 -9.72
CA HIS A 298 10.97 -21.26 -10.72
C HIS A 298 9.66 -21.97 -10.37
N LEU A 299 9.49 -22.39 -9.11
CA LEU A 299 8.28 -23.07 -8.66
C LEU A 299 7.06 -22.14 -8.68
N LEU A 300 7.18 -20.91 -8.20
CA LEU A 300 6.10 -19.93 -8.21
C LEU A 300 5.64 -19.59 -9.63
N GLN A 301 6.56 -19.50 -10.59
CA GLN A 301 6.23 -19.34 -12.00
C GLN A 301 5.41 -20.51 -12.55
N GLN A 302 5.76 -21.75 -12.18
CA GLN A 302 5.03 -22.94 -12.62
C GLN A 302 3.69 -23.13 -11.91
N LEU A 303 3.49 -22.49 -10.76
CA LEU A 303 2.24 -22.48 -10.00
C LEU A 303 1.21 -21.48 -10.53
N ALA A 304 1.61 -20.51 -11.36
CA ALA A 304 0.68 -19.61 -12.00
C ALA A 304 -0.19 -20.37 -13.00
N ILE A 305 -1.49 -20.43 -12.76
CA ILE A 305 -2.45 -21.09 -13.65
C ILE A 305 -2.99 -20.07 -14.63
N GLU A 306 -2.81 -20.31 -15.93
CA GLU A 306 -3.13 -19.32 -16.98
C GLU A 306 -4.60 -19.26 -17.41
N GLN A 307 -5.44 -20.21 -16.97
CA GLN A 307 -6.83 -20.35 -17.46
C GLN A 307 -7.92 -20.74 -16.43
N PRO A 308 -7.80 -20.56 -15.10
CA PRO A 308 -8.96 -20.77 -14.25
C PRO A 308 -9.97 -19.65 -14.51
N GLU A 309 -11.16 -20.05 -14.94
CA GLU A 309 -12.30 -19.17 -15.14
C GLU A 309 -13.49 -19.60 -14.29
N PHE A 310 -14.30 -18.63 -13.88
CA PHE A 310 -15.59 -18.89 -13.26
C PHE A 310 -16.63 -17.92 -13.80
N SER A 311 -17.87 -18.39 -13.87
CA SER A 311 -19.01 -17.58 -14.23
C SER A 311 -19.63 -16.95 -12.99
N LEU A 312 -20.09 -15.70 -13.13
CA LEU A 312 -20.95 -15.07 -12.15
C LEU A 312 -22.36 -15.65 -12.31
N GLU A 313 -22.73 -16.53 -11.38
CA GLU A 313 -23.95 -17.32 -11.44
C GLU A 313 -24.87 -16.99 -10.27
N ASN A 314 -26.18 -17.05 -10.53
CA ASN A 314 -27.17 -16.94 -9.48
C ASN A 314 -27.36 -18.29 -8.78
N LYS A 315 -26.85 -18.37 -7.55
CA LYS A 315 -26.91 -19.58 -6.71
C LYS A 315 -27.99 -19.53 -5.63
N PHE A 316 -28.81 -18.46 -5.61
CA PHE A 316 -29.93 -18.40 -4.68
C PHE A 316 -31.02 -19.41 -5.06
N LEU A 317 -31.86 -19.76 -4.10
CA LEU A 317 -33.00 -20.64 -4.34
C LEU A 317 -33.92 -19.99 -5.38
N LYS A 318 -34.31 -20.75 -6.40
CA LYS A 318 -35.21 -20.27 -7.45
C LYS A 318 -36.49 -19.69 -6.83
N ASP A 319 -36.97 -18.59 -7.39
CA ASP A 319 -38.17 -17.85 -6.94
C ASP A 319 -38.05 -17.12 -5.58
N SER A 320 -36.89 -17.14 -4.93
CA SER A 320 -36.60 -16.23 -3.81
C SER A 320 -36.46 -14.78 -4.27
N THR A 321 -36.68 -13.83 -3.36
CA THR A 321 -36.51 -12.39 -3.65
C THR A 321 -35.08 -12.11 -4.10
N GLU A 322 -34.10 -12.75 -3.47
CA GLU A 322 -32.69 -12.65 -3.79
C GLU A 322 -32.37 -13.20 -5.18
N TYR A 323 -33.00 -14.31 -5.57
CA TYR A 323 -32.83 -14.87 -6.90
C TYR A 323 -33.36 -13.91 -7.98
N ILE A 324 -34.55 -13.34 -7.78
CA ILE A 324 -35.15 -12.40 -8.73
C ILE A 324 -34.29 -11.14 -8.84
N ASN A 325 -33.87 -10.59 -7.69
CA ASN A 325 -33.01 -9.42 -7.63
C ASN A 325 -31.67 -9.66 -8.31
N LEU A 326 -30.95 -10.74 -7.96
CA LEU A 326 -29.65 -11.04 -8.54
C LEU A 326 -29.73 -11.25 -10.04
N SER A 327 -30.75 -11.99 -10.52
CA SER A 327 -30.96 -12.22 -11.96
C SER A 327 -31.12 -10.91 -12.73
N ARG A 328 -31.99 -10.01 -12.23
CA ARG A 328 -32.20 -8.69 -12.85
C ARG A 328 -30.95 -7.81 -12.79
N ASN A 329 -30.28 -7.80 -11.64
CA ASN A 329 -29.14 -6.92 -11.40
C ASN A 329 -27.92 -7.36 -12.20
N LEU A 330 -27.69 -8.67 -12.37
CA LEU A 330 -26.62 -9.21 -13.21
C LEU A 330 -26.74 -8.76 -14.67
N GLU A 331 -27.95 -8.74 -15.24
CA GLU A 331 -28.18 -8.21 -16.60
C GLU A 331 -27.68 -6.77 -16.77
N SER A 332 -27.75 -5.98 -15.71
CA SER A 332 -27.34 -4.59 -15.71
C SER A 332 -25.82 -4.46 -15.48
N VAL A 333 -25.23 -5.30 -14.63
CA VAL A 333 -23.78 -5.38 -14.41
C VAL A 333 -23.03 -5.81 -15.68
N ILE A 334 -23.62 -6.66 -16.54
CA ILE A 334 -23.05 -7.07 -17.84
C ILE A 334 -22.72 -5.85 -18.72
N LYS A 335 -23.51 -4.77 -18.61
CA LYS A 335 -23.31 -3.53 -19.37
C LYS A 335 -22.26 -2.60 -18.74
N MET A 336 -21.74 -2.94 -17.56
CA MET A 336 -20.84 -2.11 -16.75
C MET A 336 -19.57 -2.85 -16.30
N PRO A 337 -18.83 -3.58 -17.15
CA PRO A 337 -17.65 -4.34 -16.71
C PRO A 337 -16.55 -3.46 -16.09
N GLN A 338 -16.56 -2.16 -16.40
CA GLN A 338 -15.56 -1.18 -15.95
C GLN A 338 -15.57 -0.95 -14.44
N ILE A 339 -16.65 -1.26 -13.73
CA ILE A 339 -16.77 -1.10 -12.27
C ILE A 339 -15.74 -1.95 -11.50
N PHE A 340 -15.28 -3.04 -12.11
CA PHE A 340 -14.32 -3.95 -11.51
C PHE A 340 -12.87 -3.52 -11.73
N LYS A 341 -12.60 -2.50 -12.56
CA LYS A 341 -11.24 -2.02 -12.84
C LYS A 341 -10.44 -1.67 -11.59
N PRO A 342 -10.98 -0.93 -10.60
CA PRO A 342 -10.23 -0.62 -9.38
C PRO A 342 -9.78 -1.87 -8.62
N MET A 343 -10.69 -2.84 -8.48
CA MET A 343 -10.39 -4.15 -7.90
C MET A 343 -9.33 -4.90 -8.71
N THR A 344 -9.43 -4.91 -10.05
CA THR A 344 -8.42 -5.52 -10.93
C THR A 344 -7.05 -4.87 -10.75
N TRP A 345 -6.97 -3.55 -10.76
CA TRP A 345 -5.71 -2.81 -10.57
C TRP A 345 -5.07 -3.13 -9.21
N ARG A 346 -5.90 -3.24 -8.15
CA ARG A 346 -5.43 -3.62 -6.83
C ARG A 346 -4.84 -5.03 -6.81
N TRP A 347 -5.56 -6.02 -7.34
CA TRP A 347 -5.06 -7.40 -7.40
C TRP A 347 -3.78 -7.53 -8.23
N GLU A 348 -3.68 -6.79 -9.32
CA GLU A 348 -2.49 -6.72 -10.16
C GLU A 348 -1.31 -6.07 -9.42
N ALA A 349 -1.54 -4.96 -8.72
CA ALA A 349 -0.50 -4.24 -7.98
C ALA A 349 -0.02 -4.99 -6.73
N GLU A 350 -0.93 -5.62 -5.98
CA GLU A 350 -0.64 -6.22 -4.68
C GLU A 350 -0.17 -7.67 -4.75
N LYS A 351 -0.69 -8.42 -5.73
CA LYS A 351 -0.54 -9.88 -5.81
C LYS A 351 -0.11 -10.38 -7.19
N GLN A 352 0.10 -9.47 -8.14
CA GLN A 352 0.41 -9.79 -9.54
C GLN A 352 -0.61 -10.75 -10.17
N VAL A 353 -1.87 -10.64 -9.72
CA VAL A 353 -2.99 -11.41 -10.26
C VAL A 353 -3.64 -10.61 -11.37
N LYS A 354 -3.69 -11.18 -12.57
CA LYS A 354 -4.36 -10.54 -13.71
C LYS A 354 -5.80 -11.03 -13.78
N ILE A 355 -6.74 -10.10 -13.68
CA ILE A 355 -8.18 -10.39 -13.74
C ILE A 355 -8.74 -9.81 -15.04
N THR A 356 -9.40 -10.65 -15.84
CA THR A 356 -10.13 -10.23 -17.03
C THR A 356 -11.61 -10.55 -16.84
N VAL A 357 -12.46 -9.53 -16.91
CA VAL A 357 -13.92 -9.66 -16.82
C VAL A 357 -14.51 -9.61 -18.22
N ASN A 358 -15.07 -10.74 -18.68
CA ASN A 358 -15.64 -10.91 -20.01
C ASN A 358 -17.17 -10.98 -19.92
N PRO A 359 -17.89 -9.87 -20.17
CA PRO A 359 -19.34 -9.90 -20.28
C PRO A 359 -19.74 -10.54 -21.62
N ASN A 360 -20.69 -11.48 -21.58
CA ASN A 360 -21.34 -12.01 -22.76
C ASN A 360 -22.82 -11.60 -22.77
N THR A 361 -23.15 -10.66 -23.65
CA THR A 361 -24.49 -10.11 -23.77
C THR A 361 -25.49 -11.09 -24.37
N SER A 362 -25.05 -12.06 -25.20
CA SER A 362 -25.96 -13.02 -25.83
C SER A 362 -26.43 -14.10 -24.85
N THR A 363 -25.52 -14.59 -24.00
CA THR A 363 -25.83 -15.58 -22.96
C THR A 363 -26.25 -14.96 -21.63
N LYS A 364 -26.20 -13.62 -21.51
CA LYS A 364 -26.42 -12.88 -20.25
C LYS A 364 -25.54 -13.41 -19.10
N THR A 365 -24.28 -13.71 -19.39
CA THR A 365 -23.32 -14.19 -18.40
C THR A 365 -22.11 -13.28 -18.31
N ILE A 366 -21.41 -13.32 -17.16
CA ILE A 366 -20.10 -12.70 -16.98
C ILE A 366 -19.14 -13.82 -16.62
N THR A 367 -18.11 -14.00 -17.43
CA THR A 367 -17.03 -14.94 -17.15
C THR A 367 -15.82 -14.14 -16.66
N VAL A 368 -15.29 -14.52 -15.51
CA VAL A 368 -14.10 -13.93 -14.93
C VAL A 368 -12.93 -14.90 -15.13
N LYS A 369 -11.93 -14.47 -15.87
CA LYS A 369 -10.66 -15.18 -16.02
C LYS A 369 -9.65 -14.57 -15.07
N VAL A 370 -8.96 -15.41 -14.30
CA VAL A 370 -7.95 -14.98 -13.36
C VAL A 370 -6.65 -15.69 -13.70
N VAL A 371 -5.55 -14.97 -13.81
CA VAL A 371 -4.21 -15.55 -14.00
C VAL A 371 -3.41 -15.29 -12.74
N GLY A 372 -3.00 -16.36 -12.08
CA GLY A 372 -2.28 -16.32 -10.81
C GLY A 372 -2.22 -17.69 -10.14
N ARG A 373 -1.71 -17.72 -8.92
CA ARG A 373 -1.73 -18.90 -8.06
C ARG A 373 -3.16 -19.29 -7.69
N ASP A 374 -3.42 -20.58 -7.50
CA ASP A 374 -4.76 -21.07 -7.11
C ASP A 374 -5.22 -20.48 -5.77
N SER A 375 -4.30 -20.29 -4.82
CA SER A 375 -4.61 -19.61 -3.56
C SER A 375 -5.17 -18.19 -3.74
N GLU A 376 -4.63 -17.42 -4.67
CA GLU A 376 -5.11 -16.07 -4.96
C GLU A 376 -6.35 -16.09 -5.87
N TYR A 377 -6.47 -17.08 -6.76
CA TYR A 377 -7.69 -17.35 -7.52
C TYR A 377 -8.91 -17.53 -6.60
N GLU A 378 -8.80 -18.36 -5.56
CA GLU A 378 -9.90 -18.60 -4.62
C GLU A 378 -10.24 -17.32 -3.82
N ASN A 379 -9.25 -16.48 -3.51
CA ASN A 379 -9.49 -15.18 -2.86
C ASN A 379 -10.25 -14.21 -3.78
N VAL A 380 -9.84 -14.10 -5.05
CA VAL A 380 -10.56 -13.30 -6.06
C VAL A 380 -12.00 -13.81 -6.22
N LYS A 381 -12.17 -15.14 -6.35
CA LYS A 381 -13.48 -15.77 -6.47
C LYS A 381 -14.36 -15.51 -5.25
N LYS A 382 -13.79 -15.55 -4.04
CA LYS A 382 -14.49 -15.19 -2.81
C LYS A 382 -14.97 -13.74 -2.82
N GLU A 383 -14.13 -12.80 -3.25
CA GLU A 383 -14.51 -11.38 -3.36
C GLU A 383 -15.68 -11.19 -4.35
N PHE A 384 -15.62 -11.81 -5.53
CA PHE A 384 -16.75 -11.81 -6.49
C PHE A 384 -18.01 -12.47 -5.93
N ASN A 385 -17.91 -13.60 -5.22
CA ASN A 385 -19.06 -14.25 -4.59
C ASN A 385 -19.68 -13.36 -3.50
N SER A 386 -18.87 -12.64 -2.73
CA SER A 386 -19.35 -11.67 -1.75
C SER A 386 -20.12 -10.54 -2.44
N PHE A 387 -19.60 -10.05 -3.58
CA PHE A 387 -20.30 -9.10 -4.44
C PHE A 387 -21.65 -9.63 -4.92
N LEU A 388 -21.74 -10.88 -5.40
CA LEU A 388 -23.01 -11.50 -5.80
C LEU A 388 -23.99 -11.61 -4.63
N GLY A 389 -23.49 -11.88 -3.42
CA GLY A 389 -24.30 -11.89 -2.21
C GLY A 389 -24.96 -10.54 -1.96
N TRP A 390 -24.19 -9.44 -1.95
CA TRP A 390 -24.77 -8.09 -1.82
C TRP A 390 -25.74 -7.77 -2.96
N LEU A 391 -25.37 -8.10 -4.20
CA LEU A 391 -26.17 -7.83 -5.37
C LEU A 391 -27.53 -8.54 -5.37
N GLY A 392 -27.63 -9.73 -4.75
CA GLY A 392 -28.90 -10.43 -4.55
C GLY A 392 -29.81 -9.75 -3.54
N HIS A 393 -29.27 -9.05 -2.54
CA HIS A 393 -30.07 -8.30 -1.57
C HIS A 393 -30.49 -6.89 -2.07
N CYS A 394 -29.95 -6.43 -3.21
CA CYS A 394 -30.29 -5.14 -3.80
C CYS A 394 -31.56 -5.19 -4.66
N ALA A 395 -32.48 -4.25 -4.41
CA ALA A 395 -33.68 -4.07 -5.22
C ALA A 395 -33.41 -3.36 -6.56
N VAL A 396 -32.39 -2.50 -6.67
CA VAL A 396 -31.98 -1.89 -7.95
C VAL A 396 -30.46 -1.70 -7.92
N ILE A 397 -29.76 -1.67 -9.06
CA ILE A 397 -28.36 -1.23 -9.08
C ILE A 397 -28.26 0.25 -9.44
N ARG A 398 -27.29 0.96 -8.86
CA ARG A 398 -27.08 2.38 -9.14
C ARG A 398 -25.69 2.62 -9.67
N HIS A 399 -25.56 3.37 -10.76
CA HIS A 399 -24.24 3.85 -11.16
C HIS A 399 -23.67 4.73 -10.03
N PRO A 400 -22.36 4.65 -9.68
CA PRO A 400 -21.79 5.42 -8.56
C PRO A 400 -21.97 6.95 -8.71
N ASN A 401 -22.20 7.41 -9.94
CA ASN A 401 -22.42 8.83 -10.28
C ASN A 401 -23.89 9.17 -10.61
N SER A 402 -24.86 8.31 -10.28
CA SER A 402 -26.29 8.51 -10.59
C SER A 402 -27.04 9.39 -9.57
N GLY A 403 -26.31 10.06 -8.69
CA GLY A 403 -26.87 10.99 -7.70
C GLY A 403 -27.17 12.38 -8.29
N VAL A 404 -27.62 13.31 -7.43
CA VAL A 404 -27.72 14.72 -7.83
C VAL A 404 -26.32 15.32 -7.78
N PRO A 405 -25.83 15.92 -8.90
CA PRO A 405 -24.52 16.54 -8.93
C PRO A 405 -24.41 17.68 -7.92
N PRO A 406 -23.19 18.09 -7.53
CA PRO A 406 -22.99 19.22 -6.64
C PRO A 406 -23.76 20.46 -7.10
N ARG A 407 -24.55 21.05 -6.20
CA ARG A 407 -25.27 22.30 -6.44
C ARG A 407 -25.06 23.29 -5.30
N VAL A 408 -24.99 24.57 -5.65
CA VAL A 408 -25.05 25.67 -4.68
C VAL A 408 -26.43 25.77 -4.06
N PHE A 409 -26.51 26.27 -2.84
CA PHE A 409 -27.77 26.62 -2.20
C PHE A 409 -28.53 27.69 -2.99
N ARG A 410 -29.86 27.63 -2.94
CA ARG A 410 -30.70 28.70 -3.48
C ARG A 410 -30.31 30.08 -2.90
N PRO A 411 -30.27 31.15 -3.71
CA PRO A 411 -29.81 32.47 -3.26
C PRO A 411 -30.49 32.99 -1.99
N GLN A 412 -31.76 32.64 -1.78
CA GLN A 412 -32.57 33.08 -0.65
C GLN A 412 -32.10 32.51 0.71
N VAL A 413 -31.42 31.36 0.71
CA VAL A 413 -30.95 30.70 1.94
C VAL A 413 -29.43 30.67 2.07
N ARG A 414 -28.69 30.94 0.98
CA ARG A 414 -27.23 30.91 0.95
C ARG A 414 -26.57 31.73 2.05
N ALA A 415 -27.09 32.93 2.32
CA ALA A 415 -26.58 33.80 3.38
C ALA A 415 -26.67 33.17 4.79
N LYS A 416 -27.57 32.21 5.00
CA LYS A 416 -27.75 31.51 6.29
C LYS A 416 -26.80 30.31 6.47
N TYR A 417 -26.12 29.88 5.41
CA TYR A 417 -25.33 28.65 5.38
C TYR A 417 -23.85 28.91 5.03
N HIS A 418 -23.36 30.13 5.27
CA HIS A 418 -21.96 30.47 4.99
C HIS A 418 -20.97 29.61 5.76
N ASP A 419 -21.31 29.24 7.01
CA ASP A 419 -20.52 28.33 7.84
C ASP A 419 -20.40 26.91 7.25
N ILE A 420 -21.44 26.46 6.54
CA ILE A 420 -21.44 25.17 5.83
C ILE A 420 -20.53 25.25 4.61
N GLU A 421 -20.65 26.31 3.81
CA GLU A 421 -19.78 26.53 2.64
C GLU A 421 -18.30 26.62 3.03
N GLU A 422 -17.98 27.25 4.16
CA GLU A 422 -16.62 27.31 4.70
C GLU A 422 -16.08 25.89 5.00
N ARG A 423 -16.84 25.06 5.73
CA ARG A 423 -16.44 23.68 6.03
C ARG A 423 -16.36 22.79 4.78
N ILE A 424 -17.20 23.03 3.76
CA ILE A 424 -17.07 22.35 2.46
C ILE A 424 -15.71 22.70 1.83
N SER A 425 -15.39 23.99 1.77
CA SER A 425 -14.13 24.47 1.16
C SER A 425 -12.88 23.89 1.85
N HIS A 426 -12.94 23.67 3.17
CA HIS A 426 -11.85 23.01 3.90
C HIS A 426 -11.55 21.60 3.37
N ILE A 427 -12.52 20.92 2.79
CA ILE A 427 -12.40 19.53 2.32
C ILE A 427 -12.17 19.47 0.81
N THR A 428 -12.80 20.35 0.04
CA THR A 428 -12.90 20.20 -1.43
C THR A 428 -12.01 21.16 -2.23
N ASP A 429 -11.41 22.19 -1.61
CA ASP A 429 -10.52 23.12 -2.32
C ASP A 429 -9.11 22.52 -2.50
N PRO A 430 -8.68 22.14 -3.72
CA PRO A 430 -7.34 21.59 -3.95
C PRO A 430 -6.22 22.61 -3.71
N LYS A 431 -6.53 23.91 -3.61
CA LYS A 431 -5.54 24.99 -3.46
C LYS A 431 -5.08 25.19 -2.03
N ARG A 432 -5.64 24.46 -1.06
CA ARG A 432 -5.19 24.52 0.34
C ARG A 432 -3.70 24.27 0.45
N THR A 433 -3.02 25.18 1.12
CA THR A 433 -1.58 25.17 1.33
C THR A 433 -1.18 24.20 2.45
N PRO A 434 0.07 23.70 2.45
CA PRO A 434 0.59 22.92 3.57
C PRO A 434 0.49 23.64 4.93
N VAL A 435 0.56 24.97 4.93
CA VAL A 435 0.44 25.80 6.14
C VAL A 435 -0.98 25.76 6.71
N GLU A 436 -2.00 25.84 5.85
CA GLU A 436 -3.41 25.75 6.27
C GLU A 436 -3.73 24.36 6.82
N LEU A 437 -3.24 23.31 6.17
CA LEU A 437 -3.38 21.93 6.67
C LEU A 437 -2.67 21.76 8.01
N TYR A 438 -1.46 22.30 8.16
CA TYR A 438 -0.72 22.25 9.42
C TYR A 438 -1.49 22.89 10.57
N LYS A 439 -2.15 24.04 10.35
CA LYS A 439 -3.00 24.70 11.35
C LYS A 439 -4.15 23.79 11.81
N SER A 440 -4.80 23.07 10.89
CA SER A 440 -5.87 22.12 11.20
C SER A 440 -5.40 20.89 11.99
N ILE A 441 -4.11 20.56 11.94
CA ILE A 441 -3.57 19.29 12.45
C ILE A 441 -2.77 19.47 13.75
N LYS A 442 -1.94 20.52 13.83
CA LYS A 442 -1.05 20.81 14.96
C LYS A 442 -1.14 22.24 15.49
N GLY A 443 -2.03 23.07 14.93
CA GLY A 443 -2.23 24.42 15.42
C GLY A 443 -2.84 24.45 16.83
N PRO A 444 -2.84 25.61 17.50
CA PRO A 444 -3.45 25.77 18.82
C PRO A 444 -4.96 25.46 18.85
N ASN A 445 -5.62 25.52 17.69
CA ASN A 445 -7.03 25.22 17.52
C ASN A 445 -7.28 23.84 16.88
N ALA A 446 -6.25 22.97 16.81
CA ALA A 446 -6.41 21.65 16.22
C ALA A 446 -7.30 20.78 17.11
N THR A 447 -8.43 20.33 16.56
CA THR A 447 -9.35 19.39 17.19
C THR A 447 -9.34 18.06 16.43
N ARG A 448 -10.10 17.08 16.92
CA ARG A 448 -10.36 15.84 16.18
C ARG A 448 -11.01 16.13 14.84
N GLU A 449 -12.00 17.01 14.81
CA GLU A 449 -12.78 17.34 13.63
C GLU A 449 -11.94 18.07 12.57
N THR A 450 -11.10 19.04 12.96
CA THR A 450 -10.20 19.71 12.00
C THR A 450 -9.14 18.75 11.45
N ARG A 451 -8.74 17.73 12.22
CA ARG A 451 -7.90 16.63 11.71
C ARG A 451 -8.67 15.73 10.75
N MET A 452 -9.93 15.39 11.04
CA MET A 452 -10.81 14.67 10.12
C MET A 452 -11.02 15.44 8.81
N GLU A 453 -11.20 16.77 8.86
CA GLU A 453 -11.25 17.63 7.67
C GLU A 453 -9.96 17.52 6.83
N ALA A 454 -8.79 17.50 7.48
CA ALA A 454 -7.52 17.34 6.78
C ALA A 454 -7.38 15.97 6.12
N VAL A 455 -7.80 14.88 6.78
CA VAL A 455 -7.82 13.52 6.19
C VAL A 455 -8.81 13.46 5.03
N ALA A 456 -10.01 13.99 5.20
CA ALA A 456 -11.01 14.09 4.15
C ALA A 456 -10.49 14.88 2.95
N TRP A 457 -9.81 16.00 3.18
CA TRP A 457 -9.16 16.78 2.15
C TRP A 457 -8.09 15.98 1.40
N ILE A 458 -7.23 15.23 2.11
CA ILE A 458 -6.24 14.37 1.46
C ILE A 458 -6.95 13.34 0.57
N ALA A 459 -7.97 12.65 1.08
CA ALA A 459 -8.71 11.64 0.33
C ALA A 459 -9.37 12.25 -0.93
N VAL A 460 -10.10 13.35 -0.78
CA VAL A 460 -10.85 13.98 -1.87
C VAL A 460 -9.93 14.69 -2.87
N CYS A 461 -9.05 15.58 -2.40
CA CYS A 461 -8.28 16.46 -3.28
C CYS A 461 -7.04 15.80 -3.88
N LYS A 462 -6.38 14.87 -3.15
CA LYS A 462 -5.15 14.19 -3.61
C LYS A 462 -5.39 12.80 -4.18
N PHE A 463 -6.39 12.09 -3.69
CA PHE A 463 -6.68 10.71 -4.10
C PHE A 463 -8.01 10.55 -4.84
N SER A 464 -8.72 11.65 -5.12
CA SER A 464 -9.95 11.67 -5.91
C SER A 464 -11.05 10.77 -5.34
N CYS A 465 -11.07 10.58 -4.02
CA CYS A 465 -12.16 9.93 -3.33
C CYS A 465 -13.39 10.85 -3.28
N LYS A 466 -14.56 10.25 -3.08
CA LYS A 466 -15.81 10.97 -2.80
C LYS A 466 -16.21 10.74 -1.35
N LEU A 467 -16.40 11.81 -0.58
CA LEU A 467 -16.77 11.76 0.83
C LEU A 467 -18.29 11.80 0.99
N GLU A 468 -18.85 11.00 1.89
CA GLU A 468 -20.28 10.91 2.11
C GLU A 468 -20.66 10.58 3.55
N GLY A 469 -21.96 10.47 3.82
CA GLY A 469 -22.46 9.80 5.02
C GLY A 469 -22.38 10.63 6.29
N GLY A 470 -21.96 9.99 7.39
CA GLY A 470 -22.12 10.50 8.74
C GLY A 470 -21.36 11.79 9.02
N PHE A 471 -20.13 11.91 8.51
CA PHE A 471 -19.31 13.11 8.70
C PHE A 471 -19.88 14.35 8.01
N VAL A 472 -20.36 14.19 6.77
CA VAL A 472 -20.99 15.29 6.02
C VAL A 472 -22.23 15.78 6.77
N ARG A 473 -23.06 14.85 7.24
CA ARG A 473 -24.25 15.16 8.03
C ARG A 473 -23.91 15.84 9.36
N ASP A 474 -23.12 15.16 10.19
CA ASP A 474 -22.92 15.55 11.59
C ASP A 474 -22.02 16.78 11.71
N TRP A 475 -20.90 16.81 10.99
CA TRP A 475 -19.89 17.87 11.12
C TRP A 475 -20.08 18.98 10.10
N VAL A 476 -20.04 18.66 8.80
CA VAL A 476 -20.03 19.70 7.75
C VAL A 476 -21.33 20.51 7.75
N VAL A 477 -22.48 19.84 7.78
CA VAL A 477 -23.79 20.52 7.83
C VAL A 477 -24.22 20.83 9.26
N GLY A 478 -24.21 19.83 10.14
CA GLY A 478 -24.75 19.93 11.49
C GLY A 478 -23.89 20.72 12.48
N ASN A 479 -22.56 20.72 12.31
CA ASN A 479 -21.60 21.20 13.31
C ASN A 479 -21.81 20.56 14.70
N TYR A 480 -22.14 19.27 14.71
CA TYR A 480 -22.39 18.49 15.92
C TYR A 480 -21.11 17.81 16.41
N ILE A 481 -20.86 17.98 17.71
CA ILE A 481 -19.81 17.29 18.44
C ILE A 481 -20.45 16.59 19.63
N SER A 482 -20.14 15.31 19.80
CA SER A 482 -20.51 14.53 20.99
C SER A 482 -19.36 13.60 21.35
N ARG A 483 -19.20 13.35 22.64
CA ARG A 483 -18.21 12.46 23.24
C ARG A 483 -18.89 11.61 24.32
N PRO A 484 -18.41 10.39 24.58
CA PRO A 484 -19.01 9.54 25.60
C PRO A 484 -19.00 10.21 26.97
N ALA A 485 -20.08 10.06 27.74
CA ALA A 485 -20.09 10.46 29.14
C ALA A 485 -19.15 9.55 29.96
N ASN A 486 -18.58 10.06 31.07
CA ASN A 486 -17.75 9.25 31.99
C ASN A 486 -18.39 7.87 32.23
N PRO A 487 -17.66 6.77 31.95
CA PRO A 487 -16.43 6.45 32.67
C PRO A 487 -15.19 6.20 31.79
N LEU A 488 -15.18 6.56 30.50
CA LEU A 488 -14.02 6.38 29.62
C LEU A 488 -13.01 7.54 29.81
N PRO A 489 -11.92 7.36 30.59
CA PRO A 489 -11.05 8.46 31.00
C PRO A 489 -10.16 8.98 29.85
N SER A 490 -9.97 8.20 28.79
CA SER A 490 -9.06 8.50 27.69
C SER A 490 -9.76 8.39 26.32
N PRO A 491 -9.42 9.25 25.34
CA PRO A 491 -9.91 9.11 23.97
C PRO A 491 -9.61 7.76 23.31
N LYS A 492 -8.57 7.06 23.74
CA LYS A 492 -8.25 5.70 23.28
C LYS A 492 -9.38 4.71 23.53
N ASP A 493 -10.11 4.91 24.63
CA ASP A 493 -11.17 4.00 25.06
C ASP A 493 -12.46 4.21 24.24
N TRP A 494 -12.46 5.13 23.27
CA TRP A 494 -13.55 5.33 22.32
C TRP A 494 -13.56 4.31 21.17
N ILE A 495 -12.58 3.40 21.12
CA ILE A 495 -12.43 2.38 20.08
C ILE A 495 -12.90 1.03 20.63
N ASP A 496 -13.85 0.42 19.94
CA ASP A 496 -14.28 -0.95 20.17
C ASP A 496 -13.81 -1.85 19.01
N TYR A 497 -13.71 -3.15 19.26
CA TYR A 497 -13.30 -4.14 18.26
C TYR A 497 -14.35 -5.24 18.06
N VAL A 498 -14.78 -5.45 16.83
CA VAL A 498 -15.64 -6.59 16.43
C VAL A 498 -14.90 -7.37 15.36
N ASN A 499 -14.62 -8.67 15.61
CA ASN A 499 -13.84 -9.52 14.71
C ASN A 499 -12.49 -8.89 14.30
N ASN A 500 -11.78 -8.27 15.27
CA ASN A 500 -10.53 -7.53 15.09
C ASN A 500 -10.62 -6.29 14.19
N LEU A 501 -11.83 -5.81 13.86
CA LEU A 501 -12.02 -4.56 13.14
C LEU A 501 -12.39 -3.44 14.12
N PRO A 502 -11.70 -2.28 14.04
CA PRO A 502 -12.00 -1.15 14.90
C PRO A 502 -13.30 -0.47 14.45
N TYR A 503 -14.10 -0.03 15.42
CA TYR A 503 -15.21 0.89 15.20
C TYR A 503 -15.31 1.86 16.37
N MET A 504 -15.85 3.05 16.10
CA MET A 504 -15.99 4.08 17.12
C MET A 504 -17.22 3.83 17.99
N ASN A 505 -17.08 4.11 19.29
CA ASN A 505 -18.19 4.17 20.23
C ASN A 505 -19.33 5.02 19.64
N ARG A 506 -20.57 4.53 19.77
CA ARG A 506 -21.75 5.10 19.10
C ARG A 506 -22.09 6.53 19.53
N GLU A 507 -21.65 6.95 20.72
CA GLU A 507 -21.83 8.30 21.29
C GLU A 507 -20.85 9.34 20.72
N VAL A 508 -19.75 8.90 20.08
CA VAL A 508 -18.79 9.80 19.45
C VAL A 508 -19.38 10.35 18.15
N VAL A 509 -19.40 11.69 18.03
CA VAL A 509 -19.90 12.40 16.86
C VAL A 509 -18.93 13.53 16.48
N PRO A 510 -18.52 13.64 15.20
CA PRO A 510 -18.70 12.65 14.12
C PRO A 510 -17.94 11.35 14.43
N ALA A 511 -18.40 10.19 13.97
CA ALA A 511 -17.74 8.92 14.30
C ALA A 511 -16.59 8.62 13.33
N ASP A 512 -16.88 8.65 12.04
CA ASP A 512 -16.08 8.08 10.97
C ASP A 512 -16.13 8.93 9.69
N LEU A 513 -15.22 8.65 8.76
CA LEU A 513 -15.21 9.17 7.39
C LEU A 513 -15.61 8.06 6.41
N ASP A 514 -16.70 8.23 5.66
CA ASP A 514 -17.10 7.30 4.61
C ASP A 514 -16.65 7.83 3.24
N CYS A 515 -15.70 7.15 2.60
CA CYS A 515 -15.15 7.55 1.32
C CYS A 515 -15.29 6.46 0.26
N HIS A 516 -15.87 6.80 -0.89
CA HIS A 516 -15.79 5.96 -2.08
C HIS A 516 -14.45 6.14 -2.78
N LEU A 517 -13.82 5.02 -3.12
CA LEU A 517 -12.61 4.99 -3.93
C LEU A 517 -12.89 5.47 -5.37
N PRO A 518 -11.87 6.04 -6.05
CA PRO A 518 -12.02 6.49 -7.43
C PRO A 518 -12.32 5.33 -8.39
N THR A 519 -13.22 5.55 -9.34
CA THR A 519 -13.55 4.58 -10.41
C THR A 519 -12.59 4.62 -11.59
N HIS A 520 -11.82 5.69 -11.74
CA HIS A 520 -11.05 6.02 -12.94
C HIS A 520 -9.53 5.90 -12.76
N CYS A 521 -9.04 5.67 -11.55
CA CYS A 521 -7.62 5.48 -11.26
C CYS A 521 -7.39 4.47 -10.13
N TYR A 522 -6.18 3.91 -10.07
CA TYR A 522 -5.77 3.02 -8.98
C TYR A 522 -5.57 3.83 -7.70
N PHE A 523 -6.21 3.38 -6.62
CA PHE A 523 -5.98 3.89 -5.28
C PHE A 523 -4.89 3.09 -4.58
N ASP A 524 -3.75 3.74 -4.36
CA ASP A 524 -2.63 3.18 -3.60
C ASP A 524 -2.80 3.53 -2.11
N ILE A 525 -3.26 2.55 -1.33
CA ILE A 525 -3.49 2.69 0.11
C ILE A 525 -2.23 3.08 0.88
N GLU A 526 -1.06 2.67 0.41
CA GLU A 526 0.19 2.95 1.10
C GLU A 526 0.67 4.36 0.81
N LYS A 527 0.55 4.80 -0.45
CA LYS A 527 0.77 6.21 -0.81
C LYS A 527 -0.18 7.13 -0.04
N PHE A 528 -1.42 6.68 0.23
CA PHE A 528 -2.36 7.40 1.09
C PHE A 528 -1.84 7.49 2.53
N GLN A 529 -1.38 6.38 3.13
CA GLN A 529 -0.75 6.39 4.46
C GLN A 529 0.50 7.29 4.51
N ASP A 530 1.34 7.27 3.49
CA ASP A 530 2.52 8.14 3.39
C ASP A 530 2.13 9.62 3.36
N GLU A 531 1.05 9.96 2.65
CA GLU A 531 0.56 11.33 2.61
C GLU A 531 0.00 11.78 3.95
N LEU A 532 -0.76 10.93 4.66
CA LEU A 532 -1.20 11.20 6.04
C LEU A 532 0.00 11.42 6.98
N HIS A 533 1.02 10.59 6.84
CA HIS A 533 2.21 10.65 7.68
C HIS A 533 3.01 11.96 7.50
N LYS A 534 3.04 12.55 6.29
CA LYS A 534 3.67 13.87 6.07
C LYS A 534 3.11 14.96 6.99
N TYR A 535 1.87 14.79 7.44
CA TYR A 535 1.23 15.69 8.39
C TYR A 535 1.16 15.13 9.81
N ASN A 536 1.89 14.06 10.14
CA ASN A 536 1.91 13.43 11.46
C ASN A 536 0.50 12.98 11.91
N ILE A 537 -0.22 12.34 10.99
CA ILE A 537 -1.46 11.61 11.24
C ILE A 537 -1.09 10.13 11.28
N ALA A 538 -1.36 9.46 12.40
CA ALA A 538 -1.07 8.04 12.56
C ALA A 538 -2.21 7.22 11.95
N CYS A 539 -1.92 6.15 11.20
CA CYS A 539 -2.94 5.38 10.50
C CYS A 539 -2.60 3.88 10.47
N ARG A 540 -3.52 3.06 10.98
CA ARG A 540 -3.49 1.58 10.85
C ARG A 540 -4.57 1.14 9.87
N VAL A 541 -4.24 0.21 8.97
CA VAL A 541 -5.13 -0.24 7.89
C VAL A 541 -5.55 -1.69 8.13
N PHE A 542 -6.85 -1.95 8.04
CA PHE A 542 -7.47 -3.26 8.07
C PHE A 542 -8.20 -3.47 6.73
N ARG A 543 -8.21 -4.71 6.21
CA ARG A 543 -8.83 -5.04 4.92
C ARG A 543 -9.98 -6.04 5.11
N GLN A 544 -11.12 -5.74 4.50
CA GLN A 544 -12.22 -6.70 4.27
C GLN A 544 -12.35 -6.97 2.77
N ASP A 545 -13.31 -7.76 2.30
CA ASP A 545 -13.46 -8.02 0.87
C ASP A 545 -13.89 -6.76 0.08
N TRP A 546 -14.60 -5.81 0.72
CA TRP A 546 -15.27 -4.68 0.03
C TRP A 546 -14.76 -3.28 0.41
N ARG A 547 -13.90 -3.16 1.41
CA ARG A 547 -13.34 -1.88 1.83
C ARG A 547 -12.00 -2.01 2.54
N TYR A 548 -11.31 -0.89 2.72
CA TYR A 548 -10.32 -0.72 3.78
C TYR A 548 -10.97 0.00 4.96
N VAL A 549 -10.70 -0.47 6.18
CA VAL A 549 -11.06 0.19 7.43
C VAL A 549 -9.78 0.77 8.01
N LEU A 550 -9.73 2.08 8.22
CA LEU A 550 -8.56 2.79 8.73
C LEU A 550 -8.86 3.25 10.16
N LEU A 551 -7.96 2.95 11.08
CA LEU A 551 -7.95 3.54 12.42
C LEU A 551 -6.93 4.66 12.45
N ILE A 552 -7.40 5.87 12.69
CA ILE A 552 -6.61 7.09 12.61
C ILE A 552 -6.46 7.68 14.01
N ASP A 553 -5.22 8.10 14.32
CA ASP A 553 -4.88 8.84 15.53
C ASP A 553 -5.26 8.13 16.84
N GLU A 554 -5.15 6.79 16.87
CA GLU A 554 -5.38 5.92 18.05
C GLU A 554 -4.81 6.54 19.33
N ASP A 555 -3.56 6.98 19.29
CA ASP A 555 -2.84 7.47 20.47
C ASP A 555 -2.77 8.99 20.63
N VAL A 556 -3.49 9.75 19.82
CA VAL A 556 -3.37 11.22 19.82
C VAL A 556 -4.36 11.83 20.83
N PRO A 557 -3.96 12.87 21.61
CA PRO A 557 -4.84 13.49 22.60
C PRO A 557 -6.14 14.08 22.05
N THR A 558 -6.18 14.46 20.77
CA THR A 558 -7.42 14.94 20.11
C THR A 558 -8.48 13.84 20.02
N GLY A 559 -8.05 12.58 20.01
CA GLY A 559 -8.90 11.41 19.98
C GLY A 559 -9.01 10.73 18.61
N PRO A 560 -9.28 9.43 18.59
CA PRO A 560 -9.25 8.60 17.40
C PRO A 560 -10.53 8.68 16.58
N TYR A 561 -10.44 8.25 15.33
CA TYR A 561 -11.58 8.09 14.42
C TYR A 561 -11.30 7.00 13.40
N THR A 562 -12.36 6.47 12.80
CA THR A 562 -12.25 5.49 11.73
C THR A 562 -12.52 6.12 10.36
N MET A 563 -11.99 5.51 9.31
CA MET A 563 -12.30 5.87 7.94
C MET A 563 -12.54 4.60 7.12
N ASP A 564 -13.64 4.57 6.38
CA ASP A 564 -13.96 3.52 5.44
C ASP A 564 -13.65 3.96 4.02
N LEU A 565 -12.79 3.22 3.33
CA LEU A 565 -12.49 3.38 1.90
C LEU A 565 -13.18 2.27 1.12
N ILE A 566 -14.34 2.60 0.56
CA ILE A 566 -15.31 1.65 -0.02
C ILE A 566 -14.97 1.40 -1.50
N GLU A 567 -14.89 0.12 -1.88
CA GLU A 567 -14.61 -0.30 -3.25
C GLU A 567 -15.73 0.09 -4.21
N PRO A 568 -15.41 0.55 -5.45
CA PRO A 568 -16.43 1.12 -6.33
C PRO A 568 -17.45 0.12 -6.86
N HIS A 569 -17.08 -1.17 -6.96
CA HIS A 569 -18.00 -2.22 -7.38
C HIS A 569 -19.10 -2.47 -6.34
N VAL A 570 -18.84 -2.23 -5.05
CA VAL A 570 -19.83 -2.34 -3.97
C VAL A 570 -20.70 -1.08 -3.86
N ALA A 571 -20.24 0.06 -4.36
CA ALA A 571 -21.10 1.25 -4.43
C ALA A 571 -22.39 1.02 -5.24
N LEU A 572 -22.37 0.07 -6.20
CA LEU A 572 -23.57 -0.31 -6.96
C LEU A 572 -24.67 -0.91 -6.10
N THR A 573 -24.30 -1.54 -4.98
CA THR A 573 -25.20 -2.24 -4.07
C THR A 573 -25.77 -1.31 -3.00
N HIS A 574 -25.39 -0.02 -2.98
CA HIS A 574 -25.95 1.00 -2.10
C HIS A 574 -27.22 1.61 -2.72
N ASP A 575 -28.22 0.75 -2.95
CA ASP A 575 -29.45 1.09 -3.67
C ASP A 575 -30.50 1.80 -2.82
N ARG A 576 -30.34 1.75 -1.50
CA ARG A 576 -31.23 2.37 -0.52
C ARG A 576 -30.46 3.34 0.35
N ILE A 577 -31.15 4.40 0.75
CA ILE A 577 -30.70 5.26 1.82
C ILE A 577 -31.60 4.99 3.03
N ASP A 578 -31.00 4.87 4.19
CA ASP A 578 -31.77 4.63 5.41
C ASP A 578 -32.52 5.90 5.82
N PHE A 579 -31.84 7.05 5.82
CA PHE A 579 -32.37 8.36 6.22
C PHE A 579 -32.03 9.46 5.20
N ASP A 580 -32.96 10.37 4.92
CA ASP A 580 -32.76 11.55 4.07
C ASP A 580 -31.45 12.31 4.37
N VAL A 581 -31.14 12.47 5.65
CA VAL A 581 -29.95 13.15 6.15
C VAL A 581 -28.61 12.43 5.92
N ASN A 582 -28.64 11.18 5.42
CA ASN A 582 -27.43 10.42 5.05
C ASN A 582 -27.13 10.48 3.54
N ASN A 583 -27.90 11.28 2.81
CA ASN A 583 -27.83 11.37 1.36
C ASN A 583 -26.77 12.36 0.85
N LEU A 584 -26.11 13.14 1.73
CA LEU A 584 -25.18 14.18 1.31
C LEU A 584 -23.79 13.62 0.97
N SER A 585 -23.12 14.27 0.01
CA SER A 585 -21.75 13.95 -0.39
C SER A 585 -20.97 15.18 -0.86
N LEU A 586 -19.64 15.09 -0.76
CA LEU A 586 -18.68 16.12 -1.16
C LEU A 586 -17.72 15.59 -2.21
N GLU A 587 -17.38 16.45 -3.18
CA GLU A 587 -16.51 16.14 -4.31
C GLU A 587 -15.49 17.25 -4.52
N LYS A 588 -14.33 16.90 -5.05
CA LYS A 588 -13.22 17.82 -5.31
C LYS A 588 -13.65 18.98 -6.22
N ASP A 589 -13.07 20.16 -5.99
CA ASP A 589 -13.26 21.41 -6.75
C ASP A 589 -14.61 22.11 -6.52
N TYR A 590 -15.57 21.45 -5.87
CA TYR A 590 -16.87 22.00 -5.48
C TYR A 590 -16.82 22.59 -4.07
N THR A 591 -16.37 23.83 -3.98
CA THR A 591 -16.04 24.52 -2.71
C THR A 591 -17.24 25.12 -1.99
N HIS A 592 -18.39 25.22 -2.65
CA HIS A 592 -19.61 25.83 -2.10
C HIS A 592 -20.86 24.98 -2.35
N GLU A 593 -20.69 23.77 -2.87
CA GLU A 593 -21.77 22.92 -3.35
C GLU A 593 -21.90 21.62 -2.56
N LEU A 594 -23.14 21.17 -2.37
CA LEU A 594 -23.45 19.84 -1.85
C LEU A 594 -24.03 18.97 -2.96
N ALA A 595 -23.57 17.72 -3.03
CA ALA A 595 -24.16 16.70 -3.88
C ALA A 595 -25.07 15.78 -3.07
N MET A 596 -25.97 15.07 -3.76
CA MET A 596 -26.75 13.99 -3.16
C MET A 596 -26.42 12.65 -3.80
N ARG A 597 -26.27 11.62 -2.98
CA ARG A 597 -25.92 10.26 -3.41
C ARG A 597 -27.04 9.65 -4.25
N VAL A 598 -28.29 9.83 -3.85
CA VAL A 598 -29.52 9.46 -4.55
C VAL A 598 -30.33 10.69 -4.89
N ASP A 599 -30.84 10.74 -6.11
CA ASP A 599 -31.87 11.71 -6.48
C ASP A 599 -33.22 11.33 -5.87
N ILE A 600 -33.59 12.06 -4.82
CA ILE A 600 -34.88 11.97 -4.13
C ILE A 600 -35.75 13.21 -4.40
N GLN A 601 -35.45 13.95 -5.46
CA GLN A 601 -36.18 15.12 -5.93
C GLN A 601 -37.20 14.77 -7.03
N GLN A 602 -37.41 13.49 -7.32
CA GLN A 602 -38.30 13.01 -8.39
C GLN A 602 -39.55 12.34 -7.82
N ARG A 603 -40.72 12.74 -8.35
CA ARG A 603 -42.01 12.14 -7.99
C ARG A 603 -41.94 10.60 -8.04
N PRO A 604 -42.57 9.90 -7.08
CA PRO A 604 -43.48 10.41 -6.04
C PRO A 604 -42.77 11.01 -4.81
N TYR A 605 -41.43 11.00 -4.75
CA TYR A 605 -40.64 11.46 -3.61
C TYR A 605 -40.09 12.87 -3.91
N PHE A 606 -40.30 13.85 -3.02
CA PHE A 606 -39.78 15.20 -3.26
C PHE A 606 -39.19 15.78 -1.97
N ILE A 607 -37.90 15.50 -1.74
CA ILE A 607 -37.12 16.13 -0.67
C ILE A 607 -36.04 17.00 -1.32
N GLU A 608 -36.15 18.32 -1.13
CA GLU A 608 -35.15 19.28 -1.61
C GLU A 608 -33.88 19.22 -0.77
N LEU A 609 -32.74 19.65 -1.35
CA LEU A 609 -31.45 19.68 -0.65
C LEU A 609 -31.54 20.56 0.63
N GLU A 610 -32.17 21.72 0.51
CA GLU A 610 -32.41 22.64 1.61
C GLU A 610 -33.24 22.00 2.73
N THR A 611 -34.25 21.18 2.39
CA THR A 611 -35.03 20.43 3.38
C THR A 611 -34.17 19.44 4.15
N ILE A 612 -33.21 18.76 3.47
CA ILE A 612 -32.26 17.86 4.14
C ILE A 612 -31.37 18.66 5.09
N VAL A 613 -30.85 19.81 4.66
CA VAL A 613 -30.01 20.69 5.51
C VAL A 613 -30.78 21.18 6.73
N ASP A 614 -32.03 21.62 6.55
CA ASP A 614 -32.89 22.04 7.65
C ASP A 614 -33.21 20.88 8.59
N ASN A 615 -33.47 19.68 8.07
CA ASN A 615 -33.65 18.49 8.88
C ASN A 615 -32.39 18.19 9.71
N ILE A 616 -31.21 18.27 9.11
CA ILE A 616 -29.93 18.11 9.82
C ILE A 616 -29.81 19.15 10.92
N LYS A 617 -29.96 20.46 10.63
CA LYS A 617 -29.83 21.55 11.62
C LYS A 617 -30.83 21.45 12.78
N ASN A 618 -31.99 20.83 12.54
CA ASN A 618 -33.02 20.61 13.57
C ASN A 618 -32.97 19.20 14.20
N LYS A 619 -31.94 18.39 13.89
CA LYS A 619 -31.82 16.97 14.30
C LYS A 619 -33.09 16.15 14.01
N ARG A 620 -33.68 16.35 12.84
CA ARG A 620 -34.82 15.58 12.35
C ARG A 620 -34.37 14.65 11.22
N PHE A 621 -35.02 13.51 11.08
CA PHE A 621 -34.76 12.60 9.96
C PHE A 621 -36.01 11.88 9.51
N GLN A 622 -36.07 11.58 8.22
CA GLN A 622 -37.12 10.81 7.59
C GLN A 622 -36.57 9.45 7.16
N ILE A 623 -37.27 8.37 7.51
CA ILE A 623 -36.89 7.02 7.09
C ILE A 623 -37.29 6.84 5.62
N LEU A 624 -36.34 6.41 4.79
CA LEU A 624 -36.49 6.29 3.33
C LEU A 624 -36.51 4.84 2.81
N ARG A 625 -36.52 3.84 3.69
CA ARG A 625 -36.56 2.41 3.33
C ARG A 625 -37.47 1.62 4.29
N PRO A 626 -37.80 0.35 3.99
CA PRO A 626 -38.60 -0.46 4.91
C PRO A 626 -37.81 -0.69 6.19
N ILE A 627 -38.51 -0.71 7.32
CA ILE A 627 -37.91 -1.01 8.61
C ILE A 627 -37.58 -2.50 8.64
N ASP A 628 -36.29 -2.81 8.68
CA ASP A 628 -35.72 -4.12 8.98
C ASP A 628 -34.86 -4.02 10.23
N THR A 629 -34.38 -5.16 10.75
CA THR A 629 -33.58 -5.19 11.99
C THR A 629 -32.35 -4.27 11.96
N ASN A 630 -31.74 -4.06 10.78
CA ASN A 630 -30.59 -3.15 10.67
C ASN A 630 -31.04 -1.69 10.75
N VAL A 631 -32.15 -1.34 10.09
CA VAL A 631 -32.75 -0.01 10.17
C VAL A 631 -33.21 0.29 11.59
N GLU A 632 -33.83 -0.66 12.29
CA GLU A 632 -34.24 -0.52 13.70
C GLU A 632 -33.05 -0.15 14.59
N GLN A 633 -31.93 -0.88 14.46
CA GLN A 633 -30.70 -0.57 15.21
C GLN A 633 -30.15 0.84 14.88
N ARG A 634 -30.28 1.29 13.63
CA ARG A 634 -29.84 2.63 13.23
C ARG A 634 -30.82 3.71 13.72
N VAL A 635 -32.12 3.45 13.74
CA VAL A 635 -33.14 4.34 14.30
C VAL A 635 -32.93 4.49 15.79
N ASP A 636 -32.73 3.39 16.51
CA ASP A 636 -32.37 3.38 17.94
C ASP A 636 -31.13 4.23 18.21
N LYS A 637 -30.06 4.06 17.42
CA LYS A 637 -28.87 4.92 17.49
C LYS A 637 -29.20 6.40 17.26
N MET A 638 -30.01 6.74 16.27
CA MET A 638 -30.35 8.13 15.97
C MET A 638 -31.20 8.77 17.07
N VAL A 639 -32.19 8.05 17.58
CA VAL A 639 -33.15 8.57 18.57
C VAL A 639 -32.59 8.53 19.98
N ASN A 640 -32.16 7.36 20.45
CA ASN A 640 -31.83 7.13 21.85
C ASN A 640 -30.41 7.56 22.21
N ILE A 641 -29.47 7.51 21.25
CA ILE A 641 -28.07 7.88 21.49
C ILE A 641 -27.78 9.30 20.99
N ARG A 642 -28.26 9.65 19.79
CA ARG A 642 -27.93 10.95 19.14
C ARG A 642 -28.97 12.04 19.34
N HIS A 643 -30.11 11.70 19.92
CA HIS A 643 -31.24 12.59 20.20
C HIS A 643 -31.80 13.27 18.95
N TRP A 644 -31.94 12.51 17.87
CA TRP A 644 -32.65 12.94 16.68
C TRP A 644 -34.13 12.55 16.76
N THR A 645 -35.00 13.33 16.12
CA THR A 645 -36.43 13.07 16.05
C THR A 645 -36.81 12.52 14.69
N GLN A 646 -37.44 11.35 14.67
CA GLN A 646 -38.05 10.84 13.44
C GLN A 646 -39.24 11.74 13.06
N ILE A 647 -39.30 12.15 11.80
CA ILE A 647 -40.45 12.84 11.23
C ILE A 647 -41.16 11.94 10.23
N GLY A 648 -42.48 12.10 10.15
CA GLY A 648 -43.32 11.39 9.19
C GLY A 648 -43.38 9.87 9.39
N GLN A 649 -44.16 9.23 8.52
CA GLN A 649 -44.15 7.77 8.38
C GLN A 649 -43.02 7.37 7.42
N PRO A 650 -42.36 6.20 7.60
CA PRO A 650 -41.40 5.69 6.63
C PRO A 650 -42.03 5.63 5.24
N PHE A 651 -41.31 6.09 4.22
CA PHE A 651 -41.73 5.88 2.84
C PHE A 651 -40.58 5.32 2.00
N LEU A 652 -40.91 4.35 1.16
CA LEU A 652 -39.94 3.49 0.48
C LEU A 652 -39.39 4.19 -0.77
N VAL A 653 -38.27 4.89 -0.64
CA VAL A 653 -37.57 5.43 -1.81
C VAL A 653 -36.83 4.30 -2.53
N VAL A 654 -37.36 3.90 -3.68
CA VAL A 654 -36.61 3.11 -4.66
C VAL A 654 -36.18 4.07 -5.77
N PRO A 655 -34.87 4.38 -5.90
CA PRO A 655 -34.41 5.27 -6.94
C PRO A 655 -34.70 4.72 -8.34
N ASN A 656 -34.99 5.62 -9.27
CA ASN A 656 -35.13 5.28 -10.68
C ASN A 656 -33.79 4.74 -11.21
N PRO A 657 -33.79 3.64 -11.97
CA PRO A 657 -32.57 3.15 -12.62
C PRO A 657 -32.04 4.19 -13.62
N ASP A 658 -30.71 4.29 -13.72
CA ASP A 658 -30.04 5.27 -14.60
C ASP A 658 -30.53 5.14 -16.06
N PRO A 659 -31.05 6.23 -16.68
CA PRO A 659 -31.53 6.26 -18.07
C PRO A 659 -30.56 5.66 -19.09
N LYS A 660 -29.26 5.85 -18.88
CA LYS A 660 -28.21 5.42 -19.80
C LYS A 660 -28.02 3.90 -19.82
N TYR A 661 -28.49 3.21 -18.78
CA TYR A 661 -28.25 1.78 -18.58
C TYR A 661 -29.52 0.95 -18.54
N TRP A 662 -30.67 1.53 -18.91
CA TRP A 662 -31.98 0.87 -19.01
C TRP A 662 -31.87 -0.57 -19.53
N SER A 663 -31.91 -1.53 -18.60
CA SER A 663 -32.65 -2.76 -18.78
C SER A 663 -34.12 -2.37 -18.67
N VAL A 664 -34.89 -2.76 -19.69
CA VAL A 664 -36.30 -2.44 -19.86
C VAL A 664 -37.07 -2.76 -18.58
N LEU A 665 -37.58 -1.74 -17.89
CA LEU A 665 -38.71 -1.93 -16.99
C LEU A 665 -39.89 -2.35 -17.88
N VAL A 666 -40.15 -3.65 -17.96
CA VAL A 666 -41.41 -4.14 -18.53
C VAL A 666 -42.50 -3.60 -17.60
N ARG A 667 -43.32 -2.66 -18.11
CA ARG A 667 -44.55 -2.25 -17.42
C ARG A 667 -45.32 -3.53 -17.06
N LEU A 668 -45.50 -3.79 -15.77
CA LEU A 668 -46.44 -4.81 -15.34
C LEU A 668 -47.82 -4.44 -15.92
N PRO A 669 -48.60 -5.41 -16.40
CA PRO A 669 -49.97 -5.18 -16.84
C PRO A 669 -50.73 -4.43 -15.75
N SER A 670 -51.59 -3.48 -16.11
CA SER A 670 -52.42 -2.71 -15.17
C SER A 670 -53.37 -3.57 -14.33
N SER A 671 -53.47 -4.87 -14.63
CA SER A 671 -54.19 -5.87 -13.84
C SER A 671 -53.37 -6.47 -12.68
N ASP A 672 -52.09 -6.15 -12.55
CA ASP A 672 -51.21 -6.73 -11.52
C ASP A 672 -51.63 -6.29 -10.10
N LYS A 673 -51.63 -7.24 -9.15
CA LYS A 673 -52.09 -7.04 -7.77
C LYS A 673 -51.29 -5.98 -7.03
N LEU A 674 -50.04 -5.74 -7.43
CA LEU A 674 -49.17 -4.69 -6.86
C LEU A 674 -49.68 -3.27 -7.09
N TYR A 675 -50.42 -3.00 -8.18
CA TYR A 675 -51.01 -1.67 -8.42
C TYR A 675 -52.29 -1.44 -7.59
N LYS A 676 -53.03 -2.51 -7.26
CA LYS A 676 -54.28 -2.44 -6.49
C LYS A 676 -54.07 -2.17 -5.00
N THR A 677 -52.82 -2.11 -4.54
CA THR A 677 -52.49 -1.82 -3.13
C THR A 677 -52.12 -0.35 -2.91
N VAL A 678 -52.07 0.46 -3.97
CA VAL A 678 -51.62 1.87 -3.95
C VAL A 678 -52.73 2.85 -4.41
N GLU A 679 -53.92 2.34 -4.74
CA GLU A 679 -55.19 3.11 -4.73
C GLU A 679 -55.98 2.73 -3.47
#